data_AF-A0A7D9ESC0-F1
#
_entry.id   AF-A0A7D9ESC0-F1
#
_cell.length_a   1.000
_cell.length_b   1.000
_cell.length_c   1.000
_cell.angle_alpha   90.00
_cell.angle_beta   90.00
_cell.angle_gamma   90.00
#
_symmetry.space_group_name_H-M   'P 1'
#
loop_
_entity.id
_entity.type
_entity.pdbx_description
1 polymer ?
#
loop_
_entity_poly.entity_id
_entity_poly.type
_entity_poly.pdbx_seq_one_letter_code
_entity_poly.pdbx_strand_id
1 'polypeptide(L)'
;MVNLTFLVQDTKNGSAILSPNIQLCRCVNGECFVPEATSEQEAAIENTFLVMSCNCLFGYTGEFCGEVRDFCAGELTPPCNPLVTCANSAAGFMCGNCPNGYEGNGQICSDIDECQGNQTVCDQICTNTVSSYFCGCNDGFSLDSDERTCSDIDECSKPNNCSQLCNNTVGSYECYCRIGFLINSDNPTTCTAKVQCDANNGCDQICYIDPIQVGQEKCACNIGYSLQESDMKSCDDINECQSTQDNLCDQTCTNTVGSYTCSCLEGYSFTSPSTCTDINECLTGDFVCNGVGEECENIPGSYRCACSKRLNMVRVNGTCIFREDESIVADLAPAAPSATQEQTDNAIQITLANFQEVNYTVEANVLFKDSVVKLLNDFCNENTLRPQDCGVEQNQLFFSELNVKRLPSYPSNQGNDAIIQFYVDYPSIIRNATVDQAILASIVFAELQKLRDLTGFSITLDTSVTPPSPGTPTATQSANAVQLLISSFSTSQWTTFYDTVFRRAVVVTLNRFCEVDTYSRTEDCGLSDSQSFVLDNIARLPNNPIQSGENVQVSFYVNHPSNTNPVVLQNVLASMLVIRESDLESALSQQVQIQTSAAPATPPTATSGQTTNSVVIRISSFDANRWTYLNDRRLRSSIASRVASYCSGHLVDCQIQTGGTASFTEANVQRTSSATPSDVGGNSVDYSFYVKYPSGETPIIQYILASVVKIELDAMQSESTLFFSLQTSFQPPPPTTPNSDQSNNTVSIKIRNQQADQWHGIQDNQLRAAIATQIASYCTSNLVTCGVTSDQVSFDSSHVTRIESSPVQDGDNVTYTFFVNYPSGSGPIQRNLLAGILTAQTVAIETATNLSLSVETSTLAATPPVASSDQMSKAIIVSASNIQANQWSAVQDSKFRGYVAQAIAEYCQASVSQTQECELPANQATFTTSHVQLVPGSPSQDGGNVSIQLYVDYPGGGTMSQAILLLIVNQKLTSIATNTGLQLTVVTVIVIPTAPPPSQENTDNAINVVLKDFQADQWSLRDTLFRQNMAEEIRAFCNMSTYHRDICNISDADVNGFTSDHIRRLPNSPTQNGTDSILSFYAVLPSGSGSLPSSVLATIFTSQQDNILSVTSELENPGESISSSQTPALTPTQTQNIVAITIFNFKSAK
;
A
#
# COMPACT_ATOMS: atom_id res chain seq x y z
N MET A 1 -23.23 111.62 -8.57
CA MET A 1 -24.21 112.02 -9.60
C MET A 1 -23.72 113.31 -10.23
N VAL A 2 -23.45 113.29 -11.54
CA VAL A 2 -23.15 114.49 -12.33
C VAL A 2 -24.39 114.75 -13.18
N ASN A 3 -25.05 115.89 -12.98
CA ASN A 3 -26.22 116.25 -13.79
C ASN A 3 -25.73 116.95 -15.06
N LEU A 4 -25.88 116.29 -16.21
CA LEU A 4 -25.61 116.84 -17.53
C LEU A 4 -26.93 117.05 -18.25
N THR A 5 -27.11 118.27 -18.78
CA THR A 5 -28.34 118.72 -19.43
C THR A 5 -28.00 119.12 -20.86
N PHE A 6 -28.67 118.51 -21.83
CA PHE A 6 -28.47 118.77 -23.25
C PHE A 6 -29.62 119.63 -23.79
N LEU A 7 -29.30 120.75 -24.43
CA LEU A 7 -30.27 121.60 -25.11
C LEU A 7 -30.23 121.28 -26.60
N VAL A 8 -31.34 120.84 -27.17
CA VAL A 8 -31.44 120.51 -28.60
C VAL A 8 -32.40 121.47 -29.26
N GLN A 9 -31.98 122.15 -30.33
CA GLN A 9 -32.75 123.16 -31.02
C GLN A 9 -32.76 122.91 -32.53
N ASP A 10 -33.93 123.00 -33.15
CA ASP A 10 -34.07 122.75 -34.58
C ASP A 10 -33.84 124.01 -35.44
N THR A 11 -33.77 123.83 -36.76
CA THR A 11 -33.53 124.90 -37.72
C THR A 11 -34.70 125.90 -37.86
N LYS A 12 -35.83 125.66 -37.17
CA LYS A 12 -36.97 126.58 -37.06
C LYS A 12 -37.05 127.23 -35.66
N ASN A 13 -35.99 127.13 -34.87
CA ASN A 13 -35.81 127.68 -33.52
C ASN A 13 -36.63 127.03 -32.40
N GLY A 14 -37.26 125.87 -32.62
CA GLY A 14 -37.88 125.10 -31.54
C GLY A 14 -36.82 124.38 -30.70
N SER A 15 -36.81 124.56 -29.38
CA SER A 15 -35.84 123.90 -28.48
C SER A 15 -36.49 122.98 -27.45
N ALA A 16 -35.78 121.90 -27.11
CA ALA A 16 -36.13 120.92 -26.08
C ALA A 16 -34.89 120.61 -25.22
N ILE A 17 -35.12 120.23 -23.95
CA ILE A 17 -34.05 119.95 -22.98
C ILE A 17 -34.11 118.47 -22.59
N LEU A 18 -32.97 117.77 -22.68
CA LEU A 18 -32.82 116.36 -22.33
C LEU A 18 -31.81 116.20 -21.18
N SER A 19 -32.16 115.44 -20.14
CA SER A 19 -31.33 115.25 -18.94
C SER A 19 -31.25 113.77 -18.54
N PRO A 20 -30.35 112.97 -19.13
CA PRO A 20 -30.25 111.54 -18.80
C PRO A 20 -29.45 111.28 -17.51
N ASN A 21 -29.83 110.25 -16.75
CA ASN A 21 -29.09 109.76 -15.58
C ASN A 21 -28.07 108.67 -15.99
N ILE A 22 -26.81 108.81 -15.56
CA ILE A 22 -25.72 107.87 -15.88
C ILE A 22 -25.14 107.27 -14.59
N GLN A 23 -24.95 105.95 -14.55
CA GLN A 23 -24.40 105.21 -13.40
C GLN A 23 -23.02 104.63 -13.74
N LEU A 24 -22.01 104.88 -12.89
CA LEU A 24 -20.60 104.53 -13.14
C LEU A 24 -20.28 103.08 -12.72
N CYS A 25 -19.44 102.39 -13.50
CA CYS A 25 -19.02 100.99 -13.28
C CYS A 25 -17.81 100.84 -12.33
N ARG A 26 -17.73 99.69 -11.61
CA ARG A 26 -16.60 99.31 -10.74
C ARG A 26 -16.28 97.81 -10.86
N CYS A 27 -15.27 97.47 -11.66
CA CYS A 27 -14.74 96.10 -11.78
C CYS A 27 -13.56 95.86 -10.82
N VAL A 28 -13.47 94.68 -10.19
CA VAL A 28 -12.37 94.34 -9.28
C VAL A 28 -11.17 93.78 -10.04
N ASN A 29 -11.38 92.73 -10.86
CA ASN A 29 -10.35 92.10 -11.70
C ASN A 29 -10.75 92.15 -13.19
N GLY A 30 -11.00 93.35 -13.71
CA GLY A 30 -11.46 93.55 -15.09
C GLY A 30 -11.54 95.03 -15.48
N GLU A 31 -11.95 95.30 -16.71
CA GLU A 31 -12.10 96.66 -17.24
C GLU A 31 -13.56 96.99 -17.58
N CYS A 32 -13.99 98.23 -17.28
CA CYS A 32 -15.35 98.69 -17.56
C CYS A 32 -15.51 99.08 -19.04
N PHE A 33 -16.59 98.64 -19.68
CA PHE A 33 -16.91 99.00 -21.06
C PHE A 33 -18.39 99.37 -21.23
N VAL A 34 -18.71 100.05 -22.33
CA VAL A 34 -20.09 100.36 -22.74
C VAL A 34 -20.47 99.38 -23.86
N PRO A 35 -21.52 98.56 -23.71
CA PRO A 35 -21.96 97.67 -24.80
C PRO A 35 -22.56 98.49 -25.96
N GLU A 36 -22.23 98.15 -27.20
CA GLU A 36 -22.81 98.78 -28.40
C GLU A 36 -24.29 98.40 -28.54
N ALA A 37 -25.16 99.39 -28.74
CA ALA A 37 -26.59 99.16 -29.00
C ALA A 37 -26.79 98.60 -30.41
N THR A 38 -27.52 97.49 -30.53
CA THR A 38 -27.92 96.91 -31.81
C THR A 38 -29.15 97.63 -32.39
N SER A 39 -29.29 97.60 -33.71
CA SER A 39 -30.25 98.37 -34.52
C SER A 39 -31.75 98.15 -34.23
N GLU A 40 -32.11 97.26 -33.30
CA GLU A 40 -33.51 97.04 -32.87
C GLU A 40 -33.87 97.78 -31.57
N GLN A 41 -32.90 98.41 -30.89
CA GLN A 41 -33.12 99.14 -29.64
C GLN A 41 -33.23 100.67 -29.79
N GLU A 42 -33.27 101.21 -31.01
CA GLU A 42 -33.45 102.65 -31.22
C GLU A 42 -34.86 103.17 -30.87
N ALA A 43 -35.84 102.28 -30.64
CA ALA A 43 -37.22 102.69 -30.35
C ALA A 43 -37.54 102.93 -28.86
N ALA A 44 -36.61 102.67 -27.94
CA ALA A 44 -36.87 102.69 -26.49
C ALA A 44 -35.95 103.61 -25.66
N ILE A 45 -35.19 104.50 -26.30
CA ILE A 45 -34.19 105.35 -25.63
C ILE A 45 -34.74 106.75 -25.31
N GLU A 46 -35.99 106.85 -24.84
CA GLU A 46 -36.49 108.12 -24.29
C GLU A 46 -36.36 108.19 -22.75
N ASN A 47 -36.10 107.07 -22.03
CA ASN A 47 -36.01 107.09 -20.56
C ASN A 47 -35.09 106.03 -19.90
N THR A 48 -34.20 105.36 -20.63
CA THR A 48 -33.37 104.27 -20.06
C THR A 48 -31.94 104.72 -19.72
N PHE A 49 -31.50 104.33 -18.52
CA PHE A 49 -30.13 104.51 -18.00
C PHE A 49 -29.13 103.72 -18.85
N LEU A 50 -28.00 104.33 -19.21
CA LEU A 50 -26.85 103.60 -19.78
C LEU A 50 -26.05 102.96 -18.64
N VAL A 51 -25.98 101.64 -18.62
CA VAL A 51 -25.24 100.85 -17.61
C VAL A 51 -23.94 100.34 -18.24
N MET A 52 -22.80 100.70 -17.65
CA MET A 52 -21.49 100.16 -18.03
C MET A 52 -21.30 98.78 -17.40
N SER A 53 -20.77 97.81 -18.16
CA SER A 53 -20.54 96.43 -17.72
C SER A 53 -19.05 96.09 -17.60
N CYS A 54 -18.71 94.99 -16.93
CA CYS A 54 -17.33 94.56 -16.69
C CYS A 54 -16.88 93.48 -17.68
N ASN A 55 -15.68 93.63 -18.23
CA ASN A 55 -14.97 92.57 -18.95
C ASN A 55 -13.88 91.98 -18.04
N CYS A 56 -14.00 90.71 -17.66
CA CYS A 56 -13.14 90.10 -16.64
C CYS A 56 -11.82 89.57 -17.20
N LEU A 57 -10.74 89.66 -16.41
CA LEU A 57 -9.45 89.02 -16.71
C LEU A 57 -9.57 87.49 -16.67
N PHE A 58 -8.71 86.79 -17.43
CA PHE A 58 -8.71 85.33 -17.52
C PHE A 58 -8.56 84.69 -16.13
N GLY A 59 -9.48 83.77 -15.78
CA GLY A 59 -9.54 83.13 -14.46
C GLY A 59 -10.55 83.75 -13.50
N TYR A 60 -11.23 84.84 -13.87
CA TYR A 60 -12.27 85.47 -13.04
C TYR A 60 -13.62 85.58 -13.76
N THR A 61 -14.70 85.60 -12.99
CA THR A 61 -16.09 85.65 -13.46
C THR A 61 -16.98 86.47 -12.50
N GLY A 62 -18.26 86.61 -12.83
CA GLY A 62 -19.27 87.35 -12.07
C GLY A 62 -19.41 88.83 -12.47
N GLU A 63 -20.51 89.45 -12.03
CA GLU A 63 -20.97 90.79 -12.45
C GLU A 63 -19.92 91.91 -12.25
N PHE A 64 -19.06 91.77 -11.23
CA PHE A 64 -17.97 92.71 -10.94
C PHE A 64 -16.57 92.07 -11.03
N CYS A 65 -16.45 90.89 -11.64
CA CYS A 65 -15.20 90.11 -11.75
C CYS A 65 -14.55 89.78 -10.40
N GLY A 66 -15.37 89.44 -9.40
CA GLY A 66 -14.93 89.14 -8.03
C GLY A 66 -14.77 87.65 -7.72
N GLU A 67 -15.26 86.77 -8.59
CA GLU A 67 -15.28 85.32 -8.37
C GLU A 67 -14.24 84.63 -9.24
N VAL A 68 -13.61 83.56 -8.73
CA VAL A 68 -12.68 82.75 -9.52
C VAL A 68 -13.50 81.87 -10.45
N ARG A 69 -13.12 81.85 -11.73
CA ARG A 69 -13.80 81.07 -12.78
C ARG A 69 -13.65 79.59 -12.48
N ASP A 70 -14.78 78.89 -12.35
CA ASP A 70 -14.80 77.44 -12.19
C ASP A 70 -14.56 76.76 -13.55
N PHE A 71 -13.34 76.23 -13.74
CA PHE A 71 -12.96 75.52 -14.96
C PHE A 71 -13.37 74.04 -14.92
N CYS A 72 -13.66 73.49 -13.73
CA CYS A 72 -14.06 72.10 -13.53
C CYS A 72 -15.57 71.89 -13.76
N ALA A 73 -16.40 72.95 -13.71
CA ALA A 73 -17.85 72.89 -13.87
C ALA A 73 -18.38 73.14 -15.31
N GLY A 74 -17.51 73.10 -16.33
CA GLY A 74 -17.88 73.48 -17.71
C GLY A 74 -18.79 72.49 -18.45
N GLU A 75 -19.90 72.98 -19.02
CA GLU A 75 -21.04 72.20 -19.57
C GLU A 75 -20.79 71.33 -20.82
N LEU A 76 -19.58 71.23 -21.40
CA LEU A 76 -19.41 70.39 -22.62
C LEU A 76 -18.22 69.43 -22.64
N THR A 77 -17.16 69.64 -21.87
CA THR A 77 -16.12 68.62 -21.58
C THR A 77 -15.31 69.05 -20.35
N PRO A 78 -15.34 68.30 -19.23
CA PRO A 78 -14.47 68.56 -18.09
C PRO A 78 -13.00 68.48 -18.51
N PRO A 79 -12.11 69.32 -17.94
CA PRO A 79 -10.74 69.41 -18.42
C PRO A 79 -9.80 68.32 -17.86
N CYS A 80 -10.31 67.52 -16.93
CA CYS A 80 -9.69 66.30 -16.39
C CYS A 80 -10.49 65.07 -16.81
N ASN A 81 -9.84 63.91 -16.83
CA ASN A 81 -10.54 62.65 -17.08
C ASN A 81 -11.63 62.44 -16.00
N PRO A 82 -12.85 61.96 -16.34
CA PRO A 82 -13.94 61.78 -15.37
C PRO A 82 -13.59 60.89 -14.17
N LEU A 83 -12.58 60.03 -14.32
CA LEU A 83 -12.11 59.11 -13.28
C LEU A 83 -11.20 59.78 -12.23
N VAL A 84 -10.80 61.05 -12.42
CA VAL A 84 -9.94 61.76 -11.46
C VAL A 84 -10.56 63.07 -10.99
N THR A 85 -10.14 63.53 -9.82
CA THR A 85 -10.62 64.77 -9.23
C THR A 85 -9.98 65.99 -9.92
N CYS A 86 -10.81 66.98 -10.28
CA CYS A 86 -10.40 68.26 -10.86
C CYS A 86 -10.37 69.32 -9.75
N ALA A 87 -9.28 70.09 -9.66
CA ALA A 87 -9.14 71.19 -8.72
C ALA A 87 -8.90 72.52 -9.46
N ASN A 88 -9.67 73.55 -9.13
CA ASN A 88 -9.53 74.91 -9.68
C ASN A 88 -8.36 75.67 -9.04
N SER A 89 -7.67 76.50 -9.83
CA SER A 89 -6.62 77.40 -9.38
C SER A 89 -6.68 78.74 -10.13
N ALA A 90 -6.04 79.79 -9.59
CA ALA A 90 -5.98 81.10 -10.25
C ALA A 90 -5.20 81.06 -11.60
N ALA A 91 -4.47 79.98 -11.89
CA ALA A 91 -3.75 79.76 -13.15
C ALA A 91 -4.47 78.81 -14.12
N GLY A 92 -5.64 78.24 -13.75
CA GLY A 92 -6.36 77.24 -14.54
C GLY A 92 -6.85 76.07 -13.68
N PHE A 93 -6.71 74.83 -14.14
CA PHE A 93 -7.16 73.62 -13.44
C PHE A 93 -5.99 72.62 -13.26
N MET A 94 -6.10 71.74 -12.26
CA MET A 94 -5.19 70.62 -12.03
C MET A 94 -5.97 69.32 -11.88
N CYS A 95 -5.45 68.23 -12.44
CA CYS A 95 -6.06 66.90 -12.37
C CYS A 95 -5.33 66.00 -11.37
N GLY A 96 -6.07 65.18 -10.63
CA GLY A 96 -5.52 64.13 -9.79
C GLY A 96 -4.84 63.01 -10.59
N ASN A 97 -4.11 62.12 -9.90
CA ASN A 97 -3.49 60.94 -10.52
C ASN A 97 -4.58 59.96 -11.00
N CYS A 98 -4.29 59.22 -12.06
CA CYS A 98 -5.19 58.17 -12.55
C CYS A 98 -5.43 57.10 -11.46
N PRO A 99 -6.65 56.53 -11.38
CA PRO A 99 -6.94 55.46 -10.44
C PRO A 99 -6.13 54.19 -10.76
N ASN A 100 -6.02 53.29 -9.78
CA ASN A 100 -5.39 51.99 -10.00
C ASN A 100 -6.07 51.23 -11.16
N GLY A 101 -5.29 50.60 -12.02
CA GLY A 101 -5.76 49.98 -13.28
C GLY A 101 -5.72 50.91 -14.50
N TYR A 102 -5.35 52.19 -14.31
CA TYR A 102 -5.19 53.14 -15.40
C TYR A 102 -3.84 53.84 -15.33
N GLU A 103 -3.24 54.08 -16.50
CA GLU A 103 -2.03 54.87 -16.65
C GLU A 103 -2.31 56.19 -17.38
N GLY A 104 -1.50 57.20 -17.08
CA GLY A 104 -1.60 58.51 -17.73
C GLY A 104 -1.38 59.67 -16.77
N ASN A 105 -1.78 60.86 -17.19
CA ASN A 105 -1.45 62.13 -16.54
C ASN A 105 -2.65 62.80 -15.84
N GLY A 106 -3.75 62.07 -15.62
CA GLY A 106 -4.97 62.60 -15.00
C GLY A 106 -5.87 63.41 -15.94
N GLN A 107 -5.34 63.98 -17.02
CA GLN A 107 -6.17 64.51 -18.11
C GLN A 107 -6.63 63.39 -19.04
N ILE A 108 -5.75 62.42 -19.27
CA ILE A 108 -6.03 61.20 -20.01
C ILE A 108 -5.60 60.06 -19.09
N CYS A 109 -6.57 59.19 -18.76
CA CYS A 109 -6.33 57.93 -18.08
C CYS A 109 -6.74 56.85 -19.06
N SER A 110 -5.76 56.11 -19.58
CA SER A 110 -5.96 54.92 -20.40
C SER A 110 -5.85 53.71 -19.51
N ASP A 111 -6.70 52.74 -19.78
CA ASP A 111 -6.64 51.43 -19.14
C ASP A 111 -5.25 50.80 -19.30
N ILE A 112 -4.71 50.24 -18.22
CA ILE A 112 -3.46 49.47 -18.28
C ILE A 112 -3.84 48.11 -18.84
N ASP A 113 -3.34 47.75 -20.02
CA ASP A 113 -3.53 46.39 -20.51
C ASP A 113 -2.55 45.44 -19.83
N GLU A 114 -2.96 44.86 -18.71
CA GLU A 114 -2.12 43.95 -17.94
C GLU A 114 -1.76 42.67 -18.71
N CYS A 115 -2.45 42.37 -19.81
CA CYS A 115 -2.20 41.22 -20.68
C CYS A 115 -1.13 41.48 -21.76
N GLN A 116 -0.73 42.73 -21.99
CA GLN A 116 0.28 43.10 -22.99
C GLN A 116 1.70 43.28 -22.39
N GLY A 117 1.86 43.13 -21.06
CA GLY A 117 3.10 43.34 -20.32
C GLY A 117 4.01 42.10 -20.17
N ASN A 118 5.32 42.30 -19.98
CA ASN A 118 6.36 41.25 -19.87
C ASN A 118 6.36 40.52 -18.50
N GLN A 119 5.25 40.57 -17.75
CA GLN A 119 5.00 39.85 -16.51
C GLN A 119 3.81 38.93 -16.74
N THR A 120 3.96 37.64 -16.50
CA THR A 120 2.88 36.64 -16.58
C THR A 120 1.88 36.89 -15.45
N VAL A 121 0.85 37.69 -15.72
CA VAL A 121 -0.17 38.09 -14.74
C VAL A 121 -1.23 36.99 -14.55
N CYS A 122 -1.56 36.27 -15.62
CA CYS A 122 -2.41 35.09 -15.63
C CYS A 122 -1.60 33.87 -16.06
N ASP A 123 -1.99 32.70 -15.55
CA ASP A 123 -1.32 31.44 -15.88
C ASP A 123 -1.61 30.97 -17.31
N GLN A 124 -2.85 31.14 -17.80
CA GLN A 124 -3.25 30.67 -19.13
C GLN A 124 -3.88 31.76 -20.01
N ILE A 125 -5.13 32.15 -19.76
CA ILE A 125 -5.83 33.16 -20.56
C ILE A 125 -5.85 34.45 -19.76
N CYS A 126 -5.45 35.56 -20.37
CA CYS A 126 -5.58 36.89 -19.79
C CYS A 126 -6.53 37.69 -20.66
N THR A 127 -7.61 38.20 -20.07
CA THR A 127 -8.52 39.12 -20.75
C THR A 127 -8.46 40.46 -20.04
N ASN A 128 -7.97 41.47 -20.77
CA ASN A 128 -7.92 42.82 -20.26
C ASN A 128 -9.34 43.41 -20.18
N THR A 129 -9.65 44.10 -19.10
CA THR A 129 -10.94 44.74 -18.85
C THR A 129 -10.73 46.18 -18.42
N VAL A 130 -11.74 47.03 -18.59
CA VAL A 130 -11.59 48.43 -18.22
C VAL A 130 -11.42 48.55 -16.69
N SER A 131 -10.24 49.02 -16.24
CA SER A 131 -9.74 49.13 -14.85
C SER A 131 -9.03 47.90 -14.26
N SER A 132 -8.94 46.78 -14.97
CA SER A 132 -8.43 45.53 -14.42
C SER A 132 -8.23 44.45 -15.49
N TYR A 133 -7.91 43.23 -15.09
CA TYR A 133 -7.91 42.08 -15.96
C TYR A 133 -8.59 40.94 -15.22
N PHE A 134 -9.13 39.99 -15.97
CA PHE A 134 -9.49 38.71 -15.37
C PHE A 134 -8.75 37.59 -16.08
N CYS A 135 -8.29 36.64 -15.29
CA CYS A 135 -7.64 35.45 -15.79
C CYS A 135 -8.70 34.40 -16.09
N GLY A 136 -8.61 33.80 -17.27
CA GLY A 136 -9.37 32.62 -17.65
C GLY A 136 -8.44 31.43 -17.75
N CYS A 137 -9.03 30.25 -17.78
CA CYS A 137 -8.32 29.02 -18.02
C CYS A 137 -8.74 28.42 -19.35
N ASN A 138 -7.81 27.71 -20.00
CA ASN A 138 -8.15 26.94 -21.19
C ASN A 138 -9.13 25.82 -20.80
N ASP A 139 -9.86 25.32 -21.80
CA ASP A 139 -10.75 24.17 -21.62
C ASP A 139 -9.99 23.01 -20.94
N GLY A 140 -10.61 22.40 -19.91
CA GLY A 140 -9.98 21.38 -19.07
C GLY A 140 -9.30 21.92 -17.80
N PHE A 141 -9.37 23.23 -17.53
CA PHE A 141 -8.79 23.85 -16.33
C PHE A 141 -9.78 24.80 -15.64
N SER A 142 -9.71 24.88 -14.32
CA SER A 142 -10.51 25.77 -13.48
C SER A 142 -9.64 26.82 -12.84
N LEU A 143 -10.16 28.05 -12.77
CA LEU A 143 -9.48 29.16 -12.14
C LEU A 143 -9.45 28.96 -10.61
N ASP A 144 -8.27 29.05 -10.02
CA ASP A 144 -8.06 28.89 -8.59
C ASP A 144 -8.57 30.10 -7.78
N SER A 145 -8.58 29.94 -6.46
CA SER A 145 -9.02 30.98 -5.50
C SER A 145 -8.16 32.25 -5.49
N ASP A 146 -6.99 32.23 -6.13
CA ASP A 146 -6.16 33.42 -6.34
C ASP A 146 -6.58 34.24 -7.58
N GLU A 147 -7.59 33.76 -8.31
CA GLU A 147 -8.15 34.32 -9.54
C GLU A 147 -7.11 34.50 -10.66
N ARG A 148 -5.99 33.76 -10.61
CA ARG A 148 -4.85 33.90 -11.52
C ARG A 148 -4.27 32.59 -12.02
N THR A 149 -4.19 31.57 -11.17
CA THR A 149 -3.66 30.26 -11.55
C THR A 149 -4.76 29.33 -12.05
N CYS A 150 -4.40 28.49 -13.01
CA CYS A 150 -5.32 27.53 -13.59
C CYS A 150 -4.94 26.14 -13.12
N SER A 151 -5.78 25.59 -12.25
CA SER A 151 -5.67 24.20 -11.83
C SER A 151 -6.41 23.30 -12.80
N ASP A 152 -5.80 22.16 -13.08
CA ASP A 152 -6.37 21.11 -13.92
C ASP A 152 -7.75 20.69 -13.38
N ILE A 153 -8.78 20.68 -14.23
CA ILE A 153 -10.07 20.12 -13.83
C ILE A 153 -9.89 18.63 -13.86
N ASP A 154 -9.82 18.01 -12.69
CA ASP A 154 -9.82 16.56 -12.62
C ASP A 154 -11.18 16.01 -13.05
N GLU A 155 -11.31 15.70 -14.34
CA GLU A 155 -12.55 15.14 -14.88
C GLU A 155 -12.81 13.74 -14.33
N CYS A 156 -11.79 13.05 -13.81
CA CYS A 156 -11.94 11.75 -13.17
C CYS A 156 -12.45 11.81 -11.73
N SER A 157 -12.35 12.99 -11.09
CA SER A 157 -12.93 13.27 -9.76
C SER A 157 -14.42 13.64 -9.82
N LYS A 158 -15.01 13.73 -11.03
CA LYS A 158 -16.45 13.97 -11.28
C LYS A 158 -17.04 12.85 -12.18
N PRO A 159 -18.37 12.75 -12.32
CA PRO A 159 -18.97 11.86 -13.32
C PRO A 159 -18.44 12.21 -14.71
N ASN A 160 -17.76 11.26 -15.35
CA ASN A 160 -17.10 11.44 -16.64
C ASN A 160 -17.66 10.49 -17.70
N ASN A 161 -17.30 10.73 -18.96
CA ASN A 161 -17.78 9.90 -20.07
C ASN A 161 -17.00 8.58 -20.23
N CYS A 162 -16.02 8.28 -19.37
CA CYS A 162 -15.33 6.99 -19.41
C CYS A 162 -16.24 5.89 -18.91
N SER A 163 -16.43 4.87 -19.74
CA SER A 163 -17.21 3.70 -19.36
C SER A 163 -16.62 2.85 -18.23
N GLN A 164 -15.32 2.98 -17.89
CA GLN A 164 -14.66 2.11 -16.90
C GLN A 164 -13.60 2.79 -16.01
N LEU A 165 -12.40 3.06 -16.54
CA LEU A 165 -11.33 3.74 -15.80
C LEU A 165 -11.08 5.08 -16.46
N CYS A 166 -10.88 6.10 -15.64
CA CYS A 166 -10.52 7.44 -16.05
C CYS A 166 -9.16 7.75 -15.42
N ASN A 167 -8.25 8.29 -16.22
CA ASN A 167 -6.98 8.80 -15.74
C ASN A 167 -6.87 10.27 -16.12
N ASN A 168 -6.73 11.11 -15.11
CA ASN A 168 -6.63 12.54 -15.33
C ASN A 168 -5.30 12.86 -15.99
N THR A 169 -5.34 13.74 -16.98
CA THR A 169 -4.16 14.28 -17.63
C THR A 169 -4.25 15.81 -17.56
N VAL A 170 -3.13 16.49 -17.68
CA VAL A 170 -3.13 17.96 -17.57
C VAL A 170 -3.92 18.56 -18.75
N GLY A 171 -5.12 19.06 -18.47
CA GLY A 171 -6.08 19.71 -19.37
C GLY A 171 -7.11 18.79 -20.03
N SER A 172 -7.19 17.51 -19.64
CA SER A 172 -8.10 16.51 -20.22
C SER A 172 -8.03 15.22 -19.41
N TYR A 173 -8.81 14.21 -19.77
CA TYR A 173 -8.68 12.86 -19.21
C TYR A 173 -8.53 11.81 -20.31
N GLU A 174 -7.87 10.71 -19.98
CA GLU A 174 -7.80 9.50 -20.80
C GLU A 174 -8.63 8.38 -20.18
N CYS A 175 -9.44 7.72 -21.00
CA CYS A 175 -10.18 6.55 -20.56
C CYS A 175 -9.38 5.27 -20.79
N TYR A 176 -9.34 4.40 -19.79
CA TYR A 176 -8.80 3.06 -19.91
C TYR A 176 -9.87 2.02 -19.62
N CYS A 177 -9.61 0.83 -20.12
CA CYS A 177 -10.46 -0.32 -19.89
C CYS A 177 -9.84 -1.20 -18.80
N ARG A 178 -10.68 -1.65 -17.87
CA ARG A 178 -10.31 -2.66 -16.88
C ARG A 178 -9.90 -3.94 -17.61
N ILE A 179 -9.05 -4.72 -16.96
CA ILE A 179 -8.51 -5.96 -17.51
C ILE A 179 -9.68 -6.85 -17.97
N GLY A 180 -9.67 -7.28 -19.24
CA GLY A 180 -10.77 -8.04 -19.88
C GLY A 180 -11.58 -7.24 -20.91
N PHE A 181 -11.32 -5.94 -21.07
CA PHE A 181 -11.99 -5.06 -22.04
C PHE A 181 -10.97 -4.33 -22.94
N LEU A 182 -11.36 -4.02 -24.17
CA LEU A 182 -10.60 -3.25 -25.15
C LEU A 182 -11.30 -1.92 -25.41
N ILE A 183 -10.51 -0.84 -25.53
CA ILE A 183 -11.03 0.47 -25.89
C ILE A 183 -11.68 0.38 -27.27
N ASN A 184 -12.89 0.90 -27.40
CA ASN A 184 -13.61 0.90 -28.67
C ASN A 184 -12.90 1.85 -29.63
N SER A 185 -12.59 1.36 -30.83
CA SER A 185 -11.85 2.13 -31.84
C SER A 185 -12.65 3.30 -32.41
N ASP A 186 -14.00 3.21 -32.36
CA ASP A 186 -14.91 4.23 -32.89
C ASP A 186 -15.33 5.26 -31.84
N ASN A 187 -15.23 4.92 -30.54
CA ASN A 187 -15.50 5.83 -29.44
C ASN A 187 -14.56 5.55 -28.25
N PRO A 188 -13.46 6.31 -28.09
CA PRO A 188 -12.38 6.02 -27.14
C PRO A 188 -12.78 6.17 -25.67
N THR A 189 -14.00 6.63 -25.36
CA THR A 189 -14.50 6.65 -23.98
C THR A 189 -15.20 5.34 -23.58
N THR A 190 -15.45 4.43 -24.53
CA THR A 190 -16.22 3.20 -24.32
C THR A 190 -15.34 1.95 -24.39
N CYS A 191 -15.59 1.00 -23.47
CA CYS A 191 -14.86 -0.25 -23.34
C CYS A 191 -15.72 -1.41 -23.82
N THR A 192 -15.18 -2.22 -24.73
CA THR A 192 -15.83 -3.40 -25.29
C THR A 192 -15.19 -4.67 -24.74
N ALA A 193 -15.99 -5.64 -24.32
CA ALA A 193 -15.47 -6.87 -23.72
C ALA A 193 -14.61 -7.66 -24.72
N LYS A 194 -13.50 -8.23 -24.24
CA LYS A 194 -12.71 -9.22 -24.99
C LYS A 194 -13.47 -10.56 -24.95
N VAL A 195 -14.39 -10.75 -25.89
CA VAL A 195 -15.32 -11.91 -26.02
C VAL A 195 -14.56 -13.24 -25.99
N GLN A 196 -14.89 -14.29 -25.21
CA GLN A 196 -16.20 -14.95 -25.04
C GLN A 196 -16.45 -15.52 -23.63
N CYS A 197 -17.62 -15.22 -23.07
CA CYS A 197 -18.39 -16.10 -22.19
C CYS A 197 -19.55 -16.69 -23.02
N ASP A 198 -19.88 -17.97 -22.84
CA ASP A 198 -20.98 -18.61 -23.57
C ASP A 198 -22.33 -18.18 -22.98
N ALA A 199 -23.02 -17.26 -23.67
CA ALA A 199 -24.40 -16.80 -23.38
C ALA A 199 -24.67 -16.35 -21.92
N ASN A 200 -24.13 -15.19 -21.53
CA ASN A 200 -24.44 -14.38 -20.33
C ASN A 200 -24.42 -15.05 -18.94
N ASN A 201 -24.21 -16.38 -18.83
CA ASN A 201 -24.01 -17.17 -17.60
C ASN A 201 -24.86 -16.83 -16.36
N GLY A 202 -26.03 -16.20 -16.57
CA GLY A 202 -26.90 -15.69 -15.52
C GLY A 202 -26.45 -14.39 -14.85
N CYS A 203 -25.49 -13.64 -15.39
CA CYS A 203 -25.20 -12.26 -14.98
C CYS A 203 -26.26 -11.32 -15.55
N ASP A 204 -26.77 -10.40 -14.72
CA ASP A 204 -27.82 -9.46 -15.11
C ASP A 204 -27.30 -8.41 -16.11
N GLN A 205 -26.09 -7.90 -15.92
CA GLN A 205 -25.52 -6.86 -16.78
C GLN A 205 -24.20 -7.26 -17.47
N ILE A 206 -23.11 -7.44 -16.72
CA ILE A 206 -21.78 -7.70 -17.29
C ILE A 206 -21.25 -9.06 -16.82
N CYS A 207 -20.70 -9.86 -17.73
CA CYS A 207 -19.98 -11.10 -17.44
C CYS A 207 -18.54 -11.00 -17.96
N TYR A 208 -17.56 -11.37 -17.14
CA TYR A 208 -16.14 -11.37 -17.51
C TYR A 208 -15.38 -12.55 -16.86
N ILE A 209 -14.22 -12.90 -17.42
CA ILE A 209 -13.35 -13.96 -16.87
C ILE A 209 -12.26 -13.32 -16.01
N ASP A 210 -12.12 -13.77 -14.76
CA ASP A 210 -11.13 -13.26 -13.81
C ASP A 210 -9.69 -13.59 -14.30
N PRO A 211 -8.81 -12.58 -14.51
CA PRO A 211 -7.44 -12.80 -14.98
C PRO A 211 -6.50 -13.38 -13.90
N ILE A 212 -6.89 -13.34 -12.62
CA ILE A 212 -6.10 -13.84 -11.48
C ILE A 212 -6.45 -15.30 -11.18
N GLN A 213 -7.68 -15.72 -11.47
CA GLN A 213 -8.13 -17.12 -11.34
C GLN A 213 -8.57 -17.68 -12.69
N VAL A 214 -7.62 -18.33 -13.37
CA VAL A 214 -7.80 -18.89 -14.73
C VAL A 214 -9.01 -19.82 -14.77
N GLY A 215 -10.11 -19.34 -15.38
CA GLY A 215 -11.30 -20.12 -15.68
C GLY A 215 -12.55 -19.85 -14.83
N GLN A 216 -12.55 -18.88 -13.90
CA GLN A 216 -13.78 -18.47 -13.20
C GLN A 216 -14.49 -17.28 -13.87
N GLU A 217 -15.78 -17.46 -14.13
CA GLU A 217 -16.68 -16.46 -14.71
C GLU A 217 -17.30 -15.62 -13.59
N LYS A 218 -17.13 -14.29 -13.62
CA LYS A 218 -17.63 -13.34 -12.63
C LYS A 218 -18.57 -12.31 -13.26
N CYS A 219 -19.52 -11.81 -12.47
CA CYS A 219 -20.45 -10.77 -12.89
C CYS A 219 -20.01 -9.40 -12.38
N ALA A 220 -20.36 -8.36 -13.13
CA ALA A 220 -20.21 -6.96 -12.73
C ALA A 220 -21.46 -6.18 -13.17
N CYS A 221 -21.62 -4.99 -12.60
CA CYS A 221 -22.72 -4.08 -12.92
C CYS A 221 -22.19 -2.85 -13.66
N ASN A 222 -23.06 -2.25 -14.47
CA ASN A 222 -22.82 -0.95 -15.08
C ASN A 222 -22.76 0.14 -13.99
N ILE A 223 -22.13 1.27 -14.32
CA ILE A 223 -22.10 2.46 -13.46
C ILE A 223 -23.56 2.88 -13.18
N GLY A 224 -23.87 3.26 -11.94
CA GLY A 224 -25.24 3.50 -11.45
C GLY A 224 -25.92 2.26 -10.88
N TYR A 225 -25.25 1.10 -10.82
CA TYR A 225 -25.76 -0.12 -10.22
C TYR A 225 -24.72 -0.81 -9.32
N SER A 226 -25.19 -1.45 -8.27
CA SER A 226 -24.40 -2.22 -7.32
C SER A 226 -24.68 -3.72 -7.47
N LEU A 227 -23.64 -4.54 -7.39
CA LEU A 227 -23.78 -5.99 -7.50
C LEU A 227 -24.39 -6.55 -6.21
N GLN A 228 -25.49 -7.28 -6.35
CA GLN A 228 -26.19 -7.85 -5.21
C GLN A 228 -25.34 -8.94 -4.54
N GLU A 229 -25.06 -8.79 -3.24
CA GLU A 229 -24.21 -9.73 -2.49
C GLU A 229 -24.85 -11.13 -2.33
N SER A 230 -26.17 -11.23 -2.46
CA SER A 230 -26.93 -12.46 -2.22
C SER A 230 -26.72 -13.51 -3.32
N ASP A 231 -26.55 -13.09 -4.57
CA ASP A 231 -26.42 -13.97 -5.73
C ASP A 231 -25.17 -13.71 -6.58
N MET A 232 -24.46 -12.60 -6.33
CA MET A 232 -23.29 -12.14 -7.08
C MET A 232 -23.53 -12.09 -8.60
N LYS A 233 -24.79 -11.87 -9.01
CA LYS A 233 -25.25 -11.96 -10.40
C LYS A 233 -26.19 -10.83 -10.78
N SER A 234 -27.04 -10.39 -9.86
CA SER A 234 -28.04 -9.34 -10.08
C SER A 234 -27.48 -7.94 -9.76
N CYS A 235 -27.98 -6.92 -10.46
CA CYS A 235 -27.52 -5.55 -10.30
C CYS A 235 -28.65 -4.65 -9.80
N ASP A 236 -28.52 -4.15 -8.57
CA ASP A 236 -29.47 -3.24 -7.96
C ASP A 236 -29.09 -1.79 -8.30
N ASP A 237 -30.07 -0.97 -8.67
CA ASP A 237 -29.91 0.46 -8.92
C ASP A 237 -29.30 1.17 -7.70
N ILE A 238 -28.28 2.00 -7.93
CA ILE A 238 -27.70 2.86 -6.90
C ILE A 238 -28.55 4.11 -6.84
N ASN A 239 -29.26 4.32 -5.73
CA ASN A 239 -29.97 5.58 -5.52
C ASN A 239 -28.98 6.68 -5.15
N GLU A 240 -28.51 7.44 -6.15
CA GLU A 240 -27.48 8.46 -5.92
C GLU A 240 -27.97 9.58 -5.00
N CYS A 241 -29.28 9.85 -4.98
CA CYS A 241 -29.90 10.83 -4.07
C CYS A 241 -29.82 10.44 -2.59
N GLN A 242 -29.39 9.21 -2.25
CA GLN A 242 -29.24 8.74 -0.87
C GLN A 242 -27.77 8.56 -0.44
N SER A 243 -26.79 8.88 -1.30
CA SER A 243 -25.36 8.71 -1.02
C SER A 243 -24.74 9.98 -0.39
N THR A 244 -23.87 9.82 0.60
CA THR A 244 -23.28 10.94 1.39
C THR A 244 -22.05 11.59 0.71
N GLN A 245 -21.92 11.55 -0.62
CA GLN A 245 -20.86 12.27 -1.33
C GLN A 245 -21.34 13.67 -1.75
N ASP A 246 -20.47 14.67 -1.53
CA ASP A 246 -20.76 16.09 -1.62
C ASP A 246 -21.48 16.53 -2.93
N ASN A 247 -22.56 17.31 -2.77
CA ASN A 247 -23.18 18.19 -3.78
C ASN A 247 -23.60 17.54 -5.11
N LEU A 248 -24.42 16.48 -5.06
CA LEU A 248 -24.94 15.80 -6.26
C LEU A 248 -25.93 16.65 -7.09
N CYS A 249 -26.91 17.30 -6.44
CA CYS A 249 -27.84 18.26 -7.03
C CYS A 249 -28.04 19.42 -6.06
N ASP A 250 -28.05 20.65 -6.57
CA ASP A 250 -28.15 21.88 -5.77
C ASP A 250 -29.55 22.09 -5.15
N GLN A 251 -30.62 21.50 -5.74
CA GLN A 251 -32.00 21.71 -5.24
C GLN A 251 -32.91 20.49 -5.24
N THR A 252 -33.04 19.73 -6.32
CA THR A 252 -33.92 18.55 -6.32
C THR A 252 -33.26 17.41 -7.07
N CYS A 253 -33.03 16.30 -6.38
CA CYS A 253 -32.53 15.06 -6.96
C CYS A 253 -33.68 14.08 -7.15
N THR A 254 -33.75 13.45 -8.31
CA THR A 254 -34.72 12.39 -8.60
C THR A 254 -33.96 11.18 -9.12
N ASN A 255 -34.01 10.09 -8.36
CA ASN A 255 -33.36 8.85 -8.74
C ASN A 255 -34.03 8.24 -9.98
N THR A 256 -33.22 7.77 -10.91
CA THR A 256 -33.67 7.07 -12.13
C THR A 256 -32.92 5.75 -12.23
N VAL A 257 -33.48 4.77 -12.94
CA VAL A 257 -32.85 3.45 -12.99
C VAL A 257 -31.52 3.53 -13.77
N GLY A 258 -30.40 3.47 -13.05
CA GLY A 258 -29.02 3.56 -13.47
C GLY A 258 -28.40 4.95 -13.46
N SER A 259 -29.09 5.96 -12.93
CA SER A 259 -28.61 7.35 -12.88
C SER A 259 -29.53 8.25 -12.03
N TYR A 260 -29.33 9.56 -12.04
CA TYR A 260 -30.22 10.51 -11.38
C TYR A 260 -30.46 11.73 -12.27
N THR A 261 -31.58 12.43 -12.04
CA THR A 261 -31.87 13.71 -12.68
C THR A 261 -32.02 14.82 -11.64
N CYS A 262 -31.34 15.95 -11.88
CA CYS A 262 -31.51 17.15 -11.07
C CYS A 262 -32.63 18.06 -11.64
N SER A 263 -33.31 18.80 -10.78
CA SER A 263 -34.26 19.86 -11.15
C SER A 263 -34.15 21.06 -10.20
N CYS A 264 -34.52 22.24 -10.70
CA CYS A 264 -34.57 23.47 -9.91
C CYS A 264 -36.00 23.77 -9.46
N LEU A 265 -36.10 24.38 -8.28
CA LEU A 265 -37.33 24.92 -7.71
C LEU A 265 -37.83 26.10 -8.57
N GLU A 266 -39.13 26.39 -8.45
CA GLU A 266 -39.73 27.56 -9.09
C GLU A 266 -39.04 28.85 -8.58
N GLY A 267 -38.72 29.78 -9.49
CA GLY A 267 -37.89 30.95 -9.19
C GLY A 267 -36.37 30.70 -9.31
N TYR A 268 -35.95 29.49 -9.69
CA TYR A 268 -34.54 29.16 -9.93
C TYR A 268 -34.33 28.62 -11.35
N SER A 269 -33.12 28.83 -11.89
CA SER A 269 -32.74 28.39 -13.22
C SER A 269 -31.42 27.64 -13.19
N PHE A 270 -31.26 26.70 -14.13
CA PHE A 270 -30.03 25.96 -14.28
C PHE A 270 -28.90 26.86 -14.79
N THR A 271 -27.81 26.92 -14.04
CA THR A 271 -26.52 27.41 -14.51
C THR A 271 -25.62 26.27 -14.98
N SER A 272 -25.81 25.07 -14.42
CA SER A 272 -25.18 23.81 -14.85
C SER A 272 -26.16 22.64 -14.64
N PRO A 273 -25.92 21.43 -15.16
CA PRO A 273 -26.83 20.28 -15.04
C PRO A 273 -27.22 19.90 -13.59
N SER A 274 -26.43 20.34 -12.60
CA SER A 274 -26.65 20.08 -11.17
C SER A 274 -26.74 21.34 -10.32
N THR A 275 -26.63 22.55 -10.89
CA THR A 275 -26.58 23.83 -10.15
C THR A 275 -27.78 24.72 -10.48
N CYS A 276 -28.44 25.21 -9.44
CA CYS A 276 -29.67 26.00 -9.51
C CYS A 276 -29.45 27.37 -8.89
N THR A 277 -29.32 28.37 -9.74
CA THR A 277 -29.16 29.75 -9.31
C THR A 277 -30.48 30.48 -9.34
N ASP A 278 -30.68 31.31 -8.33
CA ASP A 278 -31.84 32.19 -8.18
C ASP A 278 -32.05 33.01 -9.45
N ILE A 279 -33.27 33.01 -9.96
CA ILE A 279 -33.63 33.87 -11.08
C ILE A 279 -33.79 35.26 -10.52
N ASN A 280 -32.91 36.18 -10.89
CA ASN A 280 -33.09 37.56 -10.48
C ASN A 280 -34.19 38.22 -11.32
N GLU A 281 -35.44 38.15 -10.87
CA GLU A 281 -36.57 38.66 -11.66
C GLU A 281 -36.48 40.18 -11.87
N CYS A 282 -35.80 40.90 -10.96
CA CYS A 282 -35.51 42.32 -11.09
C CYS A 282 -34.57 42.66 -12.26
N LEU A 283 -33.75 41.71 -12.72
CA LEU A 283 -32.83 41.87 -13.85
C LEU A 283 -33.37 41.28 -15.15
N THR A 284 -34.25 40.28 -15.08
CA THR A 284 -34.85 39.64 -16.29
C THR A 284 -35.80 40.57 -17.05
N GLY A 285 -36.37 41.58 -16.40
CA GLY A 285 -37.24 42.59 -17.02
C GLY A 285 -38.69 42.14 -17.25
N ASP A 286 -39.04 40.90 -16.90
CA ASP A 286 -40.41 40.37 -16.98
C ASP A 286 -41.34 40.96 -15.91
N PHE A 287 -40.76 41.54 -14.84
CA PHE A 287 -41.49 42.11 -13.72
C PHE A 287 -41.01 43.52 -13.38
N VAL A 288 -41.94 44.48 -13.41
CA VAL A 288 -41.69 45.89 -13.08
C VAL A 288 -42.56 46.28 -11.88
N CYS A 289 -41.92 46.78 -10.82
CA CYS A 289 -42.62 47.39 -9.69
C CYS A 289 -43.37 48.63 -10.18
N ASN A 290 -44.70 48.56 -10.19
CA ASN A 290 -45.53 49.60 -10.80
C ASN A 290 -45.81 50.79 -9.87
N GLY A 291 -45.35 50.76 -8.60
CA GLY A 291 -45.51 51.84 -7.64
C GLY A 291 -44.40 52.90 -7.74
N VAL A 292 -44.76 54.16 -7.56
CA VAL A 292 -43.80 55.28 -7.50
C VAL A 292 -42.94 55.15 -6.25
N GLY A 293 -41.61 55.12 -6.42
CA GLY A 293 -40.65 54.98 -5.31
C GLY A 293 -40.48 53.54 -4.78
N GLU A 294 -41.02 52.55 -5.49
CA GLU A 294 -40.76 51.14 -5.23
C GLU A 294 -39.50 50.68 -5.99
N GLU A 295 -38.65 49.94 -5.30
CA GLU A 295 -37.51 49.24 -5.87
C GLU A 295 -37.81 47.74 -5.84
N CYS A 296 -37.43 47.04 -6.90
CA CYS A 296 -37.47 45.59 -6.94
C CYS A 296 -36.32 45.07 -6.07
N GLU A 297 -36.67 44.30 -5.04
CA GLU A 297 -35.72 43.53 -4.24
C GLU A 297 -35.80 42.07 -4.70
N ASN A 298 -34.68 41.56 -5.21
CA ASN A 298 -34.54 40.15 -5.53
C ASN A 298 -34.43 39.34 -4.23
N ILE A 299 -35.19 38.25 -4.12
CA ILE A 299 -35.17 37.37 -2.96
C ILE A 299 -34.99 35.92 -3.42
N PRO A 300 -34.33 35.04 -2.64
CA PRO A 300 -34.16 33.65 -3.07
C PRO A 300 -35.51 32.97 -3.42
N GLY A 301 -35.69 32.60 -4.69
CA GLY A 301 -36.85 31.95 -5.28
C GLY A 301 -37.99 32.88 -5.69
N SER A 302 -37.85 34.21 -5.60
CA SER A 302 -38.91 35.16 -5.95
C SER A 302 -38.40 36.62 -6.02
N TYR A 303 -39.31 37.58 -6.17
CA TYR A 303 -39.01 39.00 -6.06
C TYR A 303 -40.12 39.73 -5.31
N ARG A 304 -39.79 40.90 -4.76
CA ARG A 304 -40.78 41.79 -4.14
C ARG A 304 -40.52 43.26 -4.42
N CYS A 305 -41.58 44.06 -4.34
CA CYS A 305 -41.50 45.51 -4.48
C CYS A 305 -41.53 46.18 -3.11
N ALA A 306 -40.40 46.76 -2.70
CA ALA A 306 -40.25 47.45 -1.44
C ALA A 306 -40.05 48.96 -1.66
N CYS A 307 -40.44 49.79 -0.70
CA CYS A 307 -40.09 51.21 -0.76
C CYS A 307 -38.58 51.37 -0.63
N SER A 308 -37.99 52.28 -1.43
CA SER A 308 -36.55 52.49 -1.44
C SER A 308 -36.00 52.86 -0.05
N LYS A 309 -35.29 51.91 0.58
CA LYS A 309 -34.61 52.11 1.86
C LYS A 309 -33.48 53.14 1.74
N ARG A 310 -32.82 53.20 0.57
CA ARG A 310 -31.73 54.16 0.28
C ARG A 310 -32.20 55.61 0.30
N LEU A 311 -33.48 55.81 -0.03
CA LEU A 311 -34.13 57.11 -0.06
C LEU A 311 -34.96 57.38 1.22
N ASN A 312 -34.84 56.53 2.25
CA ASN A 312 -35.62 56.59 3.49
C ASN A 312 -37.13 56.70 3.23
N MET A 313 -37.64 55.94 2.27
CA MET A 313 -39.06 55.97 1.90
C MET A 313 -39.85 54.92 2.71
N VAL A 314 -41.07 55.27 3.12
CA VAL A 314 -41.98 54.38 3.83
C VAL A 314 -43.34 54.30 3.14
N ARG A 315 -43.99 53.15 3.28
CA ARG A 315 -45.30 52.92 2.66
C ARG A 315 -46.40 53.59 3.47
N VAL A 316 -47.15 54.50 2.84
CA VAL A 316 -48.29 55.22 3.42
C VAL A 316 -49.45 55.20 2.43
N ASN A 317 -50.59 54.66 2.84
CA ASN A 317 -51.77 54.41 2.01
C ASN A 317 -51.43 53.67 0.70
N GLY A 318 -50.55 52.66 0.78
CA GLY A 318 -50.14 51.84 -0.35
C GLY A 318 -49.13 52.50 -1.30
N THR A 319 -48.69 53.74 -1.04
CA THR A 319 -47.72 54.47 -1.88
C THR A 319 -46.43 54.73 -1.09
N CYS A 320 -45.26 54.62 -1.72
CA CYS A 320 -44.00 54.94 -1.08
C CYS A 320 -43.78 56.47 -1.04
N ILE A 321 -43.55 57.02 0.15
CA ILE A 321 -43.26 58.44 0.33
C ILE A 321 -41.99 58.63 1.15
N PHE A 322 -41.26 59.72 0.91
CA PHE A 322 -40.07 60.07 1.69
C PHE A 322 -40.44 60.31 3.15
N ARG A 323 -39.73 59.65 4.07
CA ARG A 323 -39.84 59.91 5.50
C ARG A 323 -38.89 61.04 5.89
N GLU A 324 -39.37 62.28 5.80
CA GLU A 324 -38.62 63.48 6.23
C GLU A 324 -38.86 63.82 7.72
N ASP A 325 -39.93 63.30 8.33
CA ASP A 325 -40.35 63.54 9.72
C ASP A 325 -40.93 62.24 10.35
N GLU A 326 -40.73 62.06 11.65
CA GLU A 326 -41.22 60.90 12.44
C GLU A 326 -42.75 60.92 12.61
N SER A 327 -43.42 62.02 12.28
CA SER A 327 -44.89 62.14 12.29
C SER A 327 -45.58 61.36 11.17
N ILE A 328 -44.84 60.84 10.19
CA ILE A 328 -45.35 60.05 9.06
C ILE A 328 -45.65 58.62 9.54
N VAL A 329 -46.94 58.33 9.71
CA VAL A 329 -47.44 57.01 10.12
C VAL A 329 -47.32 56.03 8.95
N ALA A 330 -46.49 55.01 9.11
CA ALA A 330 -46.36 53.92 8.14
C ALA A 330 -47.59 53.00 8.17
N ASP A 331 -47.87 52.37 7.03
CA ASP A 331 -48.94 51.39 6.92
C ASP A 331 -48.74 50.23 7.90
N LEU A 332 -49.78 49.95 8.68
CA LEU A 332 -49.82 48.77 9.55
C LEU A 332 -49.81 47.51 8.69
N ALA A 333 -49.20 46.44 9.21
CA ALA A 333 -49.20 45.17 8.52
C ALA A 333 -50.65 44.69 8.28
N PRO A 334 -50.97 44.16 7.09
CA PRO A 334 -52.32 43.71 6.78
C PRO A 334 -52.78 42.61 7.75
N ALA A 335 -54.10 42.52 7.94
CA ALA A 335 -54.71 41.49 8.77
C ALA A 335 -54.32 40.09 8.27
N ALA A 336 -54.03 39.19 9.21
CA ALA A 336 -53.63 37.83 8.89
C ALA A 336 -54.78 37.04 8.23
N PRO A 337 -54.48 36.15 7.27
CA PRO A 337 -55.47 35.26 6.67
C PRO A 337 -56.03 34.26 7.68
N SER A 338 -57.21 33.68 7.40
CA SER A 338 -57.81 32.62 8.21
C SER A 338 -56.90 31.39 8.33
N ALA A 339 -56.78 30.81 9.52
CA ALA A 339 -56.00 29.60 9.79
C ALA A 339 -56.91 28.38 10.04
N THR A 340 -56.43 27.19 9.68
CA THR A 340 -57.06 25.90 10.01
C THR A 340 -56.84 25.52 11.48
N GLN A 341 -57.55 24.50 11.98
CA GLN A 341 -57.37 24.02 13.35
C GLN A 341 -55.95 23.46 13.57
N GLU A 342 -55.42 22.70 12.61
CA GLU A 342 -54.05 22.15 12.67
C GLU A 342 -52.99 23.26 12.73
N GLN A 343 -53.15 24.32 11.92
CA GLN A 343 -52.29 25.50 11.96
C GLN A 343 -52.40 26.28 13.27
N THR A 344 -53.58 26.26 13.89
CA THR A 344 -53.80 26.90 15.20
C THR A 344 -53.15 26.10 16.31
N ASP A 345 -53.28 24.77 16.28
CA ASP A 345 -52.70 23.85 17.25
C ASP A 345 -51.16 23.86 17.17
N ASN A 346 -50.61 24.02 15.96
CA ASN A 346 -49.16 24.05 15.71
C ASN A 346 -48.51 25.44 15.80
N ALA A 347 -49.27 26.49 16.08
CA ALA A 347 -48.71 27.84 16.21
C ALA A 347 -47.91 28.01 17.51
N ILE A 348 -46.82 28.76 17.43
CA ILE A 348 -46.00 29.15 18.59
C ILE A 348 -46.22 30.62 18.94
N GLN A 349 -46.09 30.94 20.23
CA GLN A 349 -46.26 32.28 20.77
C GLN A 349 -44.92 32.89 21.20
N ILE A 350 -44.65 34.09 20.71
CA ILE A 350 -43.56 34.95 21.18
C ILE A 350 -44.10 36.28 21.69
N THR A 351 -43.38 36.89 22.62
CA THR A 351 -43.67 38.21 23.17
C THR A 351 -42.55 39.18 22.83
N LEU A 352 -42.92 40.33 22.25
CA LEU A 352 -42.04 41.43 21.92
C LEU A 352 -42.10 42.48 23.06
N ALA A 353 -41.03 42.57 23.84
CA ALA A 353 -40.97 43.48 24.98
C ALA A 353 -40.84 44.95 24.53
N ASN A 354 -41.57 45.85 25.20
CA ASN A 354 -41.67 47.28 24.88
C ASN A 354 -42.11 47.58 23.43
N PHE A 355 -42.90 46.69 22.84
CA PHE A 355 -43.43 46.82 21.49
C PHE A 355 -44.96 46.80 21.52
N GLN A 356 -45.62 47.53 20.63
CA GLN A 356 -47.09 47.62 20.58
C GLN A 356 -47.61 47.30 19.18
N GLU A 357 -48.85 46.79 19.09
CA GLU A 357 -49.56 46.45 17.85
C GLU A 357 -49.57 47.61 16.84
N VAL A 358 -49.75 48.84 17.32
CA VAL A 358 -49.75 50.07 16.50
C VAL A 358 -48.40 50.39 15.85
N ASN A 359 -47.32 49.75 16.29
CA ASN A 359 -45.97 49.90 15.74
C ASN A 359 -45.60 48.73 14.82
N TYR A 360 -46.47 47.73 14.64
CA TYR A 360 -46.21 46.59 13.77
C TYR A 360 -46.57 46.91 12.31
N THR A 361 -45.62 47.56 11.62
CA THR A 361 -45.76 48.00 10.23
C THR A 361 -45.59 46.86 9.22
N VAL A 362 -45.92 47.12 7.95
CA VAL A 362 -45.64 46.20 6.84
C VAL A 362 -44.16 45.75 6.82
N GLU A 363 -43.23 46.69 7.05
CA GLU A 363 -41.78 46.41 7.07
C GLU A 363 -41.37 45.55 8.27
N ALA A 364 -41.92 45.81 9.47
CA ALA A 364 -41.65 45.00 10.65
C ALA A 364 -42.13 43.55 10.48
N ASN A 365 -43.25 43.35 9.78
CA ASN A 365 -43.76 42.02 9.43
C ASN A 365 -42.85 41.26 8.47
N VAL A 366 -42.30 41.94 7.46
CA VAL A 366 -41.35 41.33 6.51
C VAL A 366 -40.06 40.96 7.23
N LEU A 367 -39.49 41.87 8.00
CA LEU A 367 -38.26 41.62 8.78
C LEU A 367 -38.42 40.42 9.72
N PHE A 368 -39.57 40.32 10.40
CA PHE A 368 -39.87 39.20 11.27
C PHE A 368 -39.88 37.86 10.50
N LYS A 369 -40.56 37.80 9.36
CA LYS A 369 -40.64 36.60 8.52
C LYS A 369 -39.28 36.20 7.97
N ASP A 370 -38.53 37.14 7.40
CA ASP A 370 -37.19 36.91 6.85
C ASP A 370 -36.24 36.37 7.94
N SER A 371 -36.33 36.92 9.16
CA SER A 371 -35.51 36.46 10.29
C SER A 371 -35.85 35.04 10.72
N VAL A 372 -37.14 34.67 10.74
CA VAL A 372 -37.59 33.31 11.05
C VAL A 372 -37.15 32.32 9.97
N VAL A 373 -37.25 32.70 8.69
CA VAL A 373 -36.81 31.88 7.55
C VAL A 373 -35.32 31.63 7.61
N LYS A 374 -34.53 32.68 7.84
CA LYS A 374 -33.08 32.56 7.99
C LYS A 374 -32.73 31.66 9.16
N LEU A 375 -33.40 31.83 10.29
CA LEU A 375 -33.22 30.96 11.45
C LEU A 375 -33.46 29.48 11.13
N LEU A 376 -34.56 29.19 10.44
CA LEU A 376 -34.95 27.84 10.05
C LEU A 376 -33.93 27.24 9.08
N ASN A 377 -33.64 27.93 7.98
CA ASN A 377 -32.71 27.44 6.97
C ASN A 377 -31.30 27.27 7.54
N ASP A 378 -30.79 28.23 8.33
CA ASP A 378 -29.50 28.11 9.01
C ASP A 378 -29.51 26.90 9.96
N PHE A 379 -30.56 26.75 10.78
CA PHE A 379 -30.65 25.63 11.72
C PHE A 379 -30.70 24.26 11.03
N CYS A 380 -31.43 24.17 9.92
CA CYS A 380 -31.57 22.95 9.13
C CYS A 380 -30.29 22.62 8.35
N ASN A 381 -29.49 23.62 7.96
CA ASN A 381 -28.28 23.44 7.14
C ASN A 381 -26.96 23.39 7.94
N GLU A 382 -26.83 24.11 9.06
CA GLU A 382 -25.58 24.19 9.82
C GLU A 382 -25.34 22.97 10.74
N ASN A 383 -26.40 22.25 11.13
CA ASN A 383 -26.30 21.13 12.07
C ASN A 383 -26.28 19.79 11.33
N THR A 384 -25.11 19.14 11.24
CA THR A 384 -24.91 17.83 10.56
C THR A 384 -25.81 16.67 11.07
N LEU A 385 -26.58 16.88 12.13
CA LEU A 385 -27.47 15.89 12.78
C LEU A 385 -28.98 16.15 12.54
N ARG A 386 -29.39 17.27 11.93
CA ARG A 386 -30.78 17.77 11.96
C ARG A 386 -31.56 18.03 10.64
N PRO A 387 -31.04 17.81 9.41
CA PRO A 387 -31.83 17.96 8.18
C PRO A 387 -33.14 17.16 8.20
N GLN A 388 -33.08 15.94 8.77
CA GLN A 388 -34.25 15.06 8.90
C GLN A 388 -35.36 15.64 9.81
N ASP A 389 -35.02 16.47 10.82
CA ASP A 389 -36.01 17.13 11.71
C ASP A 389 -36.79 18.23 10.98
N CYS A 390 -36.17 18.84 9.97
CA CYS A 390 -36.82 19.79 9.08
C CYS A 390 -37.57 19.09 7.93
N GLY A 391 -37.57 17.75 7.88
CA GLY A 391 -38.22 16.95 6.83
C GLY A 391 -37.52 17.04 5.48
N VAL A 392 -36.21 17.29 5.46
CA VAL A 392 -35.45 17.66 4.26
C VAL A 392 -34.06 17.01 4.20
N GLU A 393 -33.46 16.98 3.00
CA GLU A 393 -32.10 16.48 2.76
C GLU A 393 -31.03 17.56 3.10
N GLN A 394 -29.76 17.17 3.30
CA GLN A 394 -28.66 18.08 3.67
C GLN A 394 -28.38 19.14 2.58
N ASN A 395 -28.01 20.35 2.99
CA ASN A 395 -27.50 21.44 2.13
C ASN A 395 -28.47 22.00 1.08
N GLN A 396 -29.73 22.18 1.41
CA GLN A 396 -30.71 22.79 0.51
C GLN A 396 -31.51 23.89 1.24
N LEU A 397 -31.86 24.97 0.52
CA LEU A 397 -32.64 26.10 1.06
C LEU A 397 -34.13 25.83 0.84
N PHE A 398 -34.91 25.67 1.92
CA PHE A 398 -36.28 25.15 1.83
C PHE A 398 -37.37 26.15 2.17
N PHE A 399 -37.16 26.98 3.20
CA PHE A 399 -38.19 27.89 3.67
C PHE A 399 -38.05 29.28 3.03
N SER A 400 -39.18 29.92 2.74
CA SER A 400 -39.30 31.30 2.29
C SER A 400 -40.27 32.08 3.19
N GLU A 401 -40.34 33.41 3.04
CA GLU A 401 -41.28 34.24 3.82
C GLU A 401 -42.76 33.85 3.60
N LEU A 402 -43.05 33.13 2.51
CA LEU A 402 -44.37 32.60 2.20
C LEU A 402 -44.79 31.50 3.16
N ASN A 403 -43.84 30.74 3.71
CA ASN A 403 -44.08 29.64 4.63
C ASN A 403 -44.42 30.12 6.05
N VAL A 404 -44.00 31.33 6.43
CA VAL A 404 -44.22 31.88 7.78
C VAL A 404 -45.51 32.68 7.81
N LYS A 405 -46.48 32.25 8.63
CA LYS A 405 -47.82 32.85 8.72
C LYS A 405 -48.19 33.23 10.15
N ARG A 406 -48.69 34.46 10.35
CA ARG A 406 -49.27 34.91 11.62
C ARG A 406 -50.70 34.36 11.76
N LEU A 407 -51.14 34.08 12.99
CA LEU A 407 -52.53 33.74 13.27
C LEU A 407 -53.46 34.98 13.18
N PRO A 408 -54.76 34.80 12.88
CA PRO A 408 -55.76 35.86 12.96
C PRO A 408 -55.75 36.56 14.32
N SER A 409 -55.96 37.89 14.32
CA SER A 409 -56.01 38.74 15.53
C SER A 409 -54.68 39.00 16.25
N TYR A 410 -53.53 38.63 15.66
CA TYR A 410 -52.20 38.94 16.18
C TYR A 410 -51.39 39.83 15.20
N PRO A 411 -50.53 40.76 15.70
CA PRO A 411 -50.14 40.94 17.09
C PRO A 411 -51.24 41.51 18.00
N SER A 412 -51.17 41.19 19.29
CA SER A 412 -52.10 41.71 20.30
C SER A 412 -51.34 42.30 21.48
N ASN A 413 -51.78 43.44 22.03
CA ASN A 413 -51.10 44.06 23.17
C ASN A 413 -51.36 43.33 24.49
N GLN A 414 -50.28 43.10 25.27
CA GLN A 414 -50.31 42.67 26.65
C GLN A 414 -49.49 43.65 27.51
N GLY A 415 -50.13 44.69 28.03
CA GLY A 415 -49.42 45.78 28.70
C GLY A 415 -48.60 46.60 27.70
N ASN A 416 -47.32 46.83 27.98
CA ASN A 416 -46.38 47.53 27.08
C ASN A 416 -45.74 46.60 26.04
N ASP A 417 -46.13 45.33 26.01
CA ASP A 417 -45.58 44.30 25.12
C ASP A 417 -46.59 43.86 24.08
N ALA A 418 -46.12 43.30 22.96
CA ALA A 418 -46.95 42.78 21.88
C ALA A 418 -46.73 41.28 21.73
N ILE A 419 -47.81 40.51 21.76
CA ILE A 419 -47.79 39.05 21.52
C ILE A 419 -47.92 38.80 20.02
N ILE A 420 -47.08 37.92 19.47
CA ILE A 420 -47.23 37.38 18.12
C ILE A 420 -47.41 35.87 18.22
N GLN A 421 -48.47 35.35 17.59
CA GLN A 421 -48.64 33.92 17.35
C GLN A 421 -48.47 33.61 15.87
N PHE A 422 -47.65 32.62 15.55
CA PHE A 422 -47.35 32.25 14.16
C PHE A 422 -47.08 30.75 14.00
N TYR A 423 -47.29 30.24 12.80
CA TYR A 423 -46.98 28.88 12.38
C TYR A 423 -46.13 28.91 11.09
N VAL A 424 -45.53 27.77 10.78
CA VAL A 424 -44.72 27.59 9.57
C VAL A 424 -45.25 26.39 8.79
N ASP A 425 -45.63 26.61 7.54
CA ASP A 425 -46.02 25.54 6.63
C ASP A 425 -44.77 24.95 5.96
N TYR A 426 -44.73 23.62 5.78
CA TYR A 426 -43.73 23.02 4.93
C TYR A 426 -43.87 23.54 3.48
N PRO A 427 -42.78 23.62 2.71
CA PRO A 427 -42.87 23.88 1.28
C PRO A 427 -43.77 22.84 0.61
N SER A 428 -44.65 23.30 -0.30
CA SER A 428 -45.69 22.50 -0.96
C SER A 428 -45.17 21.24 -1.65
N ILE A 429 -43.88 21.24 -2.00
CA ILE A 429 -43.13 20.18 -2.66
C ILE A 429 -42.70 19.04 -1.71
N ILE A 430 -42.50 19.31 -0.42
CA ILE A 430 -42.03 18.33 0.58
C ILE A 430 -43.22 17.62 1.22
N ARG A 431 -44.18 18.40 1.73
CA ARG A 431 -45.36 17.89 2.40
C ARG A 431 -46.43 18.98 2.48
N ASN A 432 -47.69 18.64 2.23
CA ASN A 432 -48.82 19.53 2.53
C ASN A 432 -49.17 19.45 4.03
N ALA A 433 -48.29 19.95 4.90
CA ALA A 433 -48.45 19.91 6.35
C ALA A 433 -47.79 21.12 7.04
N THR A 434 -48.11 21.35 8.32
CA THR A 434 -47.45 22.34 9.17
C THR A 434 -46.28 21.75 9.93
N VAL A 435 -45.25 22.56 10.20
CA VAL A 435 -44.17 22.19 11.13
C VAL A 435 -44.77 22.00 12.52
N ASP A 436 -44.45 20.87 13.16
CA ASP A 436 -44.94 20.53 14.49
C ASP A 436 -44.55 21.60 15.53
N GLN A 437 -45.48 21.96 16.41
CA GLN A 437 -45.29 23.01 17.42
C GLN A 437 -44.02 22.80 18.25
N ALA A 438 -43.72 21.55 18.63
CA ALA A 438 -42.59 21.21 19.47
C ALA A 438 -41.26 21.37 18.70
N ILE A 439 -41.26 21.05 17.41
CA ILE A 439 -40.09 21.24 16.53
C ILE A 439 -39.84 22.75 16.36
N LEU A 440 -40.86 23.50 15.96
CA LEU A 440 -40.71 24.94 15.72
C LEU A 440 -40.33 25.70 16.99
N ALA A 441 -40.95 25.38 18.14
CA ALA A 441 -40.58 25.96 19.43
C ALA A 441 -39.13 25.62 19.81
N SER A 442 -38.64 24.43 19.47
CA SER A 442 -37.25 24.03 19.74
C SER A 442 -36.24 24.82 18.92
N ILE A 443 -36.51 25.03 17.63
CA ILE A 443 -35.64 25.81 16.74
C ILE A 443 -35.54 27.24 17.24
N VAL A 444 -36.70 27.86 17.50
CA VAL A 444 -36.77 29.24 17.99
C VAL A 444 -36.14 29.38 19.38
N PHE A 445 -36.26 28.38 20.26
CA PHE A 445 -35.62 28.40 21.57
C PHE A 445 -34.10 28.27 21.47
N ALA A 446 -33.60 27.32 20.66
CA ALA A 446 -32.17 27.06 20.51
C ALA A 446 -31.43 28.26 19.93
N GLU A 447 -32.05 28.95 18.98
CA GLU A 447 -31.47 30.10 18.28
C GLU A 447 -32.12 31.43 18.68
N LEU A 448 -32.72 31.51 19.88
CA LEU A 448 -33.48 32.69 20.32
C LEU A 448 -32.63 33.96 20.28
N GLN A 449 -31.34 33.85 20.61
CA GLN A 449 -30.44 34.99 20.56
C GLN A 449 -30.12 35.42 19.12
N LYS A 450 -29.92 34.46 18.20
CA LYS A 450 -29.75 34.75 16.77
C LYS A 450 -30.99 35.44 16.20
N LEU A 451 -32.19 34.99 16.61
CA LEU A 451 -33.45 35.64 16.23
C LEU A 451 -33.56 37.08 16.77
N ARG A 452 -33.12 37.34 18.00
CA ARG A 452 -33.05 38.70 18.57
C ARG A 452 -32.08 39.59 17.81
N ASP A 453 -30.92 39.07 17.43
CA ASP A 453 -29.91 39.81 16.68
C ASP A 453 -30.37 40.12 15.24
N LEU A 454 -31.08 39.19 14.59
CA LEU A 454 -31.62 39.38 13.24
C LEU A 454 -32.78 40.38 13.20
N THR A 455 -33.66 40.37 14.21
CA THR A 455 -34.85 41.24 14.25
C THR A 455 -34.60 42.58 14.92
N GLY A 456 -33.61 42.69 15.80
CA GLY A 456 -33.41 43.84 16.68
C GLY A 456 -34.45 43.96 17.80
N PHE A 457 -35.38 43.01 17.93
CA PHE A 457 -36.43 43.03 18.95
C PHE A 457 -35.99 42.31 20.24
N SER A 458 -36.56 42.72 21.37
CA SER A 458 -36.45 41.97 22.62
C SER A 458 -37.55 40.91 22.67
N ILE A 459 -37.19 39.65 22.38
CA ILE A 459 -38.15 38.54 22.19
C ILE A 459 -38.06 37.54 23.35
N THR A 460 -39.20 37.08 23.85
CA THR A 460 -39.32 35.91 24.74
C THR A 460 -40.25 34.86 24.12
N LEU A 461 -39.94 33.57 24.33
CA LEU A 461 -40.78 32.45 23.90
C LEU A 461 -41.68 32.01 25.07
N ASP A 462 -43.01 32.07 24.90
CA ASP A 462 -43.98 31.87 25.99
C ASP A 462 -44.67 30.50 25.97
N THR A 463 -44.26 29.57 25.11
CA THR A 463 -44.93 28.27 24.95
C THR A 463 -44.64 27.33 26.13
N SER A 464 -45.68 26.91 26.85
CA SER A 464 -45.60 25.85 27.87
C SER A 464 -45.92 24.49 27.25
N VAL A 465 -44.90 23.72 26.88
CA VAL A 465 -45.07 22.30 26.53
C VAL A 465 -44.97 21.51 27.83
N THR A 466 -46.06 20.90 28.29
CA THR A 466 -46.06 20.07 29.50
C THR A 466 -45.59 18.64 29.17
N PRO A 467 -44.46 18.17 29.74
CA PRO A 467 -43.91 16.86 29.41
C PRO A 467 -44.77 15.71 29.97
N PRO A 468 -44.80 14.51 29.34
CA PRO A 468 -45.47 13.34 29.90
C PRO A 468 -44.92 13.00 31.29
N SER A 469 -45.79 12.61 32.23
CA SER A 469 -45.34 12.20 33.57
C SER A 469 -44.37 11.00 33.46
N PRO A 470 -43.22 11.03 34.15
CA PRO A 470 -42.26 9.93 34.05
C PRO A 470 -42.87 8.65 34.62
N GLY A 471 -42.76 7.55 33.85
CA GLY A 471 -43.14 6.22 34.32
C GLY A 471 -42.26 5.74 35.48
N THR A 472 -42.72 4.74 36.23
CA THR A 472 -41.94 4.15 37.35
C THR A 472 -40.87 3.19 36.80
N PRO A 473 -39.56 3.48 36.95
CA PRO A 473 -38.50 2.62 36.41
C PRO A 473 -38.34 1.33 37.23
N THR A 474 -37.94 0.26 36.55
CA THR A 474 -37.50 -1.01 37.18
C THR A 474 -36.10 -0.87 37.82
N ALA A 475 -35.73 -1.78 38.71
CA ALA A 475 -34.41 -1.77 39.36
C ALA A 475 -33.24 -1.80 38.36
N THR A 476 -33.37 -2.54 37.26
CA THR A 476 -32.37 -2.61 36.19
C THR A 476 -32.28 -1.29 35.41
N GLN A 477 -33.42 -0.63 35.14
CA GLN A 477 -33.45 0.69 34.50
C GLN A 477 -32.80 1.77 35.38
N SER A 478 -33.05 1.73 36.69
CA SER A 478 -32.40 2.64 37.64
C SER A 478 -30.89 2.40 37.74
N ALA A 479 -30.44 1.15 37.73
CA ALA A 479 -29.01 0.81 37.77
C ALA A 479 -28.27 1.19 36.49
N ASN A 480 -28.95 1.16 35.33
CA ASN A 480 -28.36 1.47 34.03
C ASN A 480 -28.53 2.93 33.59
N ALA A 481 -29.05 3.81 34.45
CA ALA A 481 -29.24 5.21 34.12
C ALA A 481 -27.90 5.96 34.03
N VAL A 482 -27.76 6.79 32.99
CA VAL A 482 -26.62 7.69 32.79
C VAL A 482 -26.98 9.09 33.31
N GLN A 483 -25.97 9.78 33.84
CA GLN A 483 -26.09 11.13 34.38
C GLN A 483 -25.31 12.12 33.53
N LEU A 484 -25.95 13.23 33.19
CA LEU A 484 -25.37 14.36 32.46
C LEU A 484 -25.46 15.62 33.32
N LEU A 485 -24.44 16.47 33.24
CA LEU A 485 -24.43 17.82 33.77
C LEU A 485 -24.40 18.79 32.59
N ILE A 486 -25.42 19.63 32.46
CA ILE A 486 -25.55 20.61 31.38
C ILE A 486 -25.20 21.98 31.94
N SER A 487 -24.21 22.63 31.33
CA SER A 487 -23.66 23.90 31.80
C SER A 487 -24.58 25.09 31.50
N SER A 488 -24.61 26.10 32.37
CA SER A 488 -25.34 27.37 32.15
C SER A 488 -26.84 27.19 31.84
N PHE A 489 -27.47 26.20 32.47
CA PHE A 489 -28.86 25.80 32.19
C PHE A 489 -29.71 25.82 33.47
N SER A 490 -30.99 26.17 33.37
CA SER A 490 -31.90 26.23 34.53
C SER A 490 -32.98 25.14 34.50
N THR A 491 -33.42 24.71 35.69
CA THR A 491 -34.52 23.74 35.83
C THR A 491 -35.85 24.21 35.21
N SER A 492 -36.09 25.52 35.11
CA SER A 492 -37.28 26.08 34.44
C SER A 492 -37.21 26.01 32.91
N GLN A 493 -36.02 26.01 32.32
CA GLN A 493 -35.81 25.83 30.87
C GLN A 493 -35.90 24.34 30.47
N TRP A 494 -35.62 23.44 31.41
CA TRP A 494 -35.50 22.00 31.17
C TRP A 494 -36.80 21.28 30.81
N THR A 495 -37.94 21.66 31.38
CA THR A 495 -39.21 20.91 31.20
C THR A 495 -39.71 20.91 29.75
N THR A 496 -39.48 22.01 29.03
CA THR A 496 -39.77 22.12 27.58
C THR A 496 -38.65 21.50 26.76
N PHE A 497 -37.38 21.73 27.13
CA PHE A 497 -36.19 21.22 26.42
C PHE A 497 -36.07 19.68 26.39
N TYR A 498 -36.56 19.00 27.43
CA TYR A 498 -36.42 17.55 27.58
C TYR A 498 -37.14 16.73 26.49
N ASP A 499 -38.40 17.03 26.20
CA ASP A 499 -39.19 16.23 25.25
C ASP A 499 -39.00 16.65 23.80
N THR A 500 -38.56 17.88 23.56
CA THR A 500 -38.47 18.41 22.21
C THR A 500 -37.06 18.31 21.63
N VAL A 501 -36.01 18.53 22.43
CA VAL A 501 -34.61 18.55 21.96
C VAL A 501 -33.80 17.39 22.52
N PHE A 502 -33.85 17.16 23.84
CA PHE A 502 -32.94 16.24 24.51
C PHE A 502 -33.11 14.77 24.08
N ARG A 503 -34.34 14.24 24.12
CA ARG A 503 -34.60 12.84 23.72
C ARG A 503 -34.23 12.58 22.26
N ARG A 504 -34.49 13.56 21.38
CA ARG A 504 -34.14 13.49 19.95
C ARG A 504 -32.62 13.49 19.76
N ALA A 505 -31.92 14.44 20.37
CA ALA A 505 -30.46 14.52 20.30
C ALA A 505 -29.81 13.20 20.74
N VAL A 506 -30.27 12.61 21.85
CA VAL A 506 -29.77 11.31 22.32
C VAL A 506 -30.06 10.19 21.31
N VAL A 507 -31.28 10.09 20.78
CA VAL A 507 -31.64 9.05 19.79
C VAL A 507 -30.77 9.15 18.53
N VAL A 508 -30.62 10.35 17.97
CA VAL A 508 -29.83 10.58 16.77
C VAL A 508 -28.36 10.26 17.03
N THR A 509 -27.81 10.73 18.15
CA THR A 509 -26.42 10.44 18.53
C THR A 509 -26.17 8.93 18.67
N LEU A 510 -27.12 8.18 19.25
CA LEU A 510 -27.00 6.73 19.39
C LEU A 510 -27.12 6.01 18.04
N ASN A 511 -28.13 6.30 17.23
CA ASN A 511 -28.28 5.66 15.92
C ASN A 511 -27.09 5.97 15.01
N ARG A 512 -26.62 7.22 14.98
CA ARG A 512 -25.45 7.61 14.19
C ARG A 512 -24.16 6.98 14.71
N PHE A 513 -24.08 6.56 15.98
CA PHE A 513 -22.98 5.74 16.47
C PHE A 513 -23.10 4.30 15.95
N CYS A 514 -24.31 3.75 15.94
CA CYS A 514 -24.59 2.39 15.50
C CYS A 514 -24.58 2.19 13.97
N GLU A 515 -24.57 3.28 13.20
CA GLU A 515 -24.54 3.27 11.73
C GLU A 515 -23.12 3.38 11.14
N VAL A 516 -22.11 3.65 11.96
CA VAL A 516 -20.72 3.87 11.49
C VAL A 516 -20.12 2.64 10.85
N ASP A 517 -20.35 1.46 11.42
CA ASP A 517 -19.88 0.19 10.90
C ASP A 517 -20.71 -0.99 11.43
N THR A 518 -20.61 -2.13 10.76
CA THR A 518 -21.36 -3.35 11.08
C THR A 518 -21.04 -3.86 12.49
N TYR A 519 -19.80 -3.69 12.97
CA TYR A 519 -19.37 -4.08 14.32
C TYR A 519 -20.11 -3.27 15.40
N SER A 520 -20.17 -1.95 15.25
CA SER A 520 -20.86 -1.03 16.15
C SER A 520 -22.34 -1.39 16.28
N ARG A 521 -22.96 -1.73 15.14
CA ARG A 521 -24.39 -2.05 15.07
C ARG A 521 -24.74 -3.32 15.85
N THR A 522 -24.04 -4.42 15.58
CA THR A 522 -24.38 -5.73 16.15
C THR A 522 -23.80 -5.95 17.54
N GLU A 523 -22.54 -5.55 17.77
CA GLU A 523 -21.80 -5.89 18.99
C GLU A 523 -21.92 -4.83 20.09
N ASP A 524 -21.88 -3.55 19.73
CA ASP A 524 -21.92 -2.47 20.72
C ASP A 524 -23.37 -2.01 20.98
N CYS A 525 -24.20 -1.91 19.93
CA CYS A 525 -25.59 -1.47 20.03
C CYS A 525 -26.61 -2.61 20.20
N GLY A 526 -26.24 -3.85 19.84
CA GLY A 526 -27.15 -5.00 19.91
C GLY A 526 -28.32 -4.93 18.92
N LEU A 527 -28.21 -4.10 17.87
CA LEU A 527 -29.25 -3.88 16.89
C LEU A 527 -29.06 -4.81 15.69
N SER A 528 -30.19 -5.28 15.14
CA SER A 528 -30.21 -5.88 13.80
C SER A 528 -30.33 -4.80 12.72
N ASP A 529 -30.10 -5.15 11.46
CA ASP A 529 -30.11 -4.21 10.32
C ASP A 529 -31.42 -3.41 10.18
N SER A 530 -32.55 -3.96 10.67
CA SER A 530 -33.86 -3.32 10.62
C SER A 530 -34.27 -2.51 11.86
N GLN A 531 -33.41 -2.45 12.90
CA GLN A 531 -33.74 -1.85 14.19
C GLN A 531 -33.01 -0.53 14.42
N SER A 532 -33.68 0.43 15.05
CA SER A 532 -33.13 1.72 15.47
C SER A 532 -33.72 2.16 16.80
N PHE A 533 -33.00 3.01 17.53
CA PHE A 533 -33.54 3.71 18.68
C PHE A 533 -34.56 4.75 18.22
N VAL A 534 -35.68 4.85 18.94
CA VAL A 534 -36.73 5.85 18.77
C VAL A 534 -36.96 6.60 20.07
N LEU A 535 -37.74 7.69 20.04
CA LEU A 535 -37.96 8.53 21.22
C LEU A 535 -38.48 7.74 22.41
N ASP A 536 -39.38 6.79 22.19
CA ASP A 536 -39.97 5.95 23.24
C ASP A 536 -38.95 5.05 23.96
N ASN A 537 -37.76 4.87 23.39
CA ASN A 537 -36.67 4.17 24.06
C ASN A 537 -36.00 5.02 25.16
N ILE A 538 -36.10 6.36 25.12
CA ILE A 538 -35.43 7.26 26.06
C ILE A 538 -36.40 7.67 27.17
N ALA A 539 -36.01 7.45 28.43
CA ALA A 539 -36.84 7.78 29.59
C ALA A 539 -36.03 8.41 30.74
N ARG A 540 -36.62 9.39 31.42
CA ARG A 540 -36.03 10.08 32.60
C ARG A 540 -36.32 9.34 33.90
N LEU A 541 -35.43 9.50 34.88
CA LEU A 541 -35.70 9.06 36.24
C LEU A 541 -36.64 10.02 36.99
N PRO A 542 -37.41 9.53 37.99
CA PRO A 542 -38.19 10.38 38.88
C PRO A 542 -37.32 11.44 39.58
N ASN A 543 -37.90 12.62 39.87
CA ASN A 543 -37.24 13.75 40.55
C ASN A 543 -36.03 14.39 39.82
N ASN A 544 -35.90 14.17 38.51
CA ASN A 544 -34.92 14.85 37.65
C ASN A 544 -35.66 15.78 36.66
N PRO A 545 -35.12 16.96 36.32
CA PRO A 545 -33.75 17.46 36.55
C PRO A 545 -33.51 17.96 37.98
N ILE A 546 -32.25 18.09 38.39
CA ILE A 546 -31.83 18.66 39.68
C ILE A 546 -30.90 19.86 39.41
N GLN A 547 -31.21 21.03 39.98
CA GLN A 547 -30.31 22.20 39.89
C GLN A 547 -29.03 21.94 40.70
N SER A 548 -27.87 22.13 40.08
CA SER A 548 -26.55 21.96 40.69
C SER A 548 -25.68 23.19 40.36
N GLY A 549 -25.77 24.24 41.20
CA GLY A 549 -25.12 25.53 40.92
C GLY A 549 -25.72 26.21 39.67
N GLU A 550 -24.86 26.66 38.77
CA GLU A 550 -25.25 27.23 37.45
C GLU A 550 -25.62 26.15 36.40
N ASN A 551 -25.52 24.87 36.77
CA ASN A 551 -25.71 23.73 35.88
C ASN A 551 -26.94 22.90 36.27
N VAL A 552 -27.44 22.09 35.34
CA VAL A 552 -28.55 21.15 35.58
C VAL A 552 -28.06 19.72 35.44
N GLN A 553 -28.29 18.91 36.47
CA GLN A 553 -28.04 17.48 36.45
C GLN A 553 -29.27 16.72 35.99
N VAL A 554 -29.07 15.79 35.06
CA VAL A 554 -30.12 15.03 34.38
C VAL A 554 -29.78 13.55 34.45
N SER A 555 -30.74 12.72 34.83
CA SER A 555 -30.59 11.26 34.84
C SER A 555 -31.61 10.58 33.93
N PHE A 556 -31.15 9.75 33.01
CA PHE A 556 -31.99 9.05 32.03
C PHE A 556 -31.45 7.65 31.70
N TYR A 557 -32.28 6.79 31.13
CA TYR A 557 -31.90 5.45 30.67
C TYR A 557 -32.47 5.18 29.27
N VAL A 558 -31.90 4.18 28.60
CA VAL A 558 -32.25 3.80 27.23
C VAL A 558 -32.69 2.35 27.16
N ASN A 559 -33.96 2.14 26.79
CA ASN A 559 -34.51 0.81 26.56
C ASN A 559 -34.07 0.26 25.19
N HIS A 560 -33.89 -1.05 25.09
CA HIS A 560 -33.58 -1.69 23.82
C HIS A 560 -34.80 -1.65 22.87
N PRO A 561 -34.63 -1.40 21.55
CA PRO A 561 -35.75 -1.31 20.60
C PRO A 561 -36.58 -2.59 20.46
N SER A 562 -35.99 -3.76 20.70
CA SER A 562 -36.65 -5.06 20.47
C SER A 562 -37.51 -5.57 21.64
N ASN A 563 -37.52 -4.92 22.80
CA ASN A 563 -38.18 -5.37 24.05
C ASN A 563 -37.82 -6.80 24.55
N THR A 564 -36.95 -7.54 23.84
CA THR A 564 -36.56 -8.92 24.15
C THR A 564 -35.25 -9.05 24.95
N ASN A 565 -34.51 -7.95 25.15
CA ASN A 565 -33.23 -7.90 25.87
C ASN A 565 -33.12 -6.64 26.76
N PRO A 566 -32.25 -6.63 27.79
CA PRO A 566 -32.23 -5.60 28.84
C PRO A 566 -31.82 -4.21 28.34
N VAL A 567 -32.09 -3.20 29.18
CA VAL A 567 -31.65 -1.79 29.06
C VAL A 567 -30.18 -1.71 28.65
N VAL A 568 -29.82 -0.78 27.76
CA VAL A 568 -28.42 -0.54 27.37
C VAL A 568 -27.59 -0.34 28.65
N LEU A 569 -26.51 -1.12 28.79
CA LEU A 569 -25.69 -1.09 29.99
C LEU A 569 -25.09 0.31 30.20
N GLN A 570 -25.06 0.76 31.46
CA GLN A 570 -24.61 2.12 31.82
C GLN A 570 -23.27 2.49 31.18
N ASN A 571 -22.28 1.58 31.23
CA ASN A 571 -20.93 1.83 30.72
C ASN A 571 -20.89 1.90 29.19
N VAL A 572 -21.75 1.14 28.50
CA VAL A 572 -21.87 1.14 27.05
C VAL A 572 -22.51 2.46 26.61
N LEU A 573 -23.66 2.82 27.20
CA LEU A 573 -24.35 4.07 26.93
C LEU A 573 -23.47 5.29 27.24
N ALA A 574 -22.82 5.31 28.40
CA ALA A 574 -21.90 6.40 28.76
C ALA A 574 -20.73 6.51 27.77
N SER A 575 -20.16 5.38 27.32
CA SER A 575 -19.07 5.38 26.34
C SER A 575 -19.51 5.88 24.96
N MET A 576 -20.70 5.50 24.49
CA MET A 576 -21.26 6.01 23.23
C MET A 576 -21.41 7.53 23.27
N LEU A 577 -21.95 8.04 24.38
CA LEU A 577 -22.15 9.48 24.57
C LEU A 577 -20.83 10.23 24.73
N VAL A 578 -19.80 9.66 25.37
CA VAL A 578 -18.45 10.26 25.45
C VAL A 578 -17.78 10.31 24.08
N ILE A 579 -17.88 9.24 23.29
CA ILE A 579 -17.31 9.20 21.93
C ILE A 579 -17.94 10.28 21.04
N ARG A 580 -19.24 10.53 21.21
CA ARG A 580 -20.03 11.49 20.44
C ARG A 580 -20.43 12.71 21.28
N GLU A 581 -19.58 13.10 22.22
CA GLU A 581 -19.87 14.20 23.14
C GLU A 581 -20.02 15.52 22.38
N SER A 582 -19.15 15.80 21.40
CA SER A 582 -19.24 16.98 20.53
C SER A 582 -20.57 17.06 19.77
N ASP A 583 -21.06 15.92 19.31
CA ASP A 583 -22.28 15.81 18.52
C ASP A 583 -23.49 16.03 19.41
N LEU A 584 -23.43 15.50 20.64
CA LEU A 584 -24.44 15.75 21.66
C LEU A 584 -24.43 17.23 22.10
N GLU A 585 -23.26 17.85 22.30
CA GLU A 585 -23.14 19.27 22.64
C GLU A 585 -23.66 20.19 21.52
N SER A 586 -23.31 19.89 20.27
CA SER A 586 -23.84 20.57 19.08
C SER A 586 -25.36 20.37 18.96
N ALA A 587 -25.84 19.14 19.13
CA ALA A 587 -27.27 18.82 19.10
C ALA A 587 -28.05 19.32 20.32
N LEU A 588 -27.40 19.88 21.34
CA LEU A 588 -28.07 20.51 22.47
C LEU A 588 -27.83 22.02 22.50
N SER A 589 -26.94 22.55 21.65
CA SER A 589 -26.43 23.92 21.69
C SER A 589 -25.96 24.34 23.10
N GLN A 590 -25.42 23.38 23.85
CA GLN A 590 -25.02 23.53 25.25
C GLN A 590 -23.84 22.61 25.54
N GLN A 591 -22.93 23.04 26.43
CA GLN A 591 -21.87 22.16 26.93
C GLN A 591 -22.44 21.09 27.86
N VAL A 592 -21.96 19.87 27.71
CA VAL A 592 -22.42 18.71 28.47
C VAL A 592 -21.23 18.02 29.09
N GLN A 593 -21.41 17.52 30.32
CA GLN A 593 -20.44 16.66 30.98
C GLN A 593 -21.11 15.37 31.44
N ILE A 594 -20.55 14.22 31.07
CA ILE A 594 -21.07 12.90 31.47
C ILE A 594 -20.51 12.53 32.85
N GLN A 595 -21.37 12.34 33.86
CA GLN A 595 -20.95 12.09 35.24
C GLN A 595 -20.70 10.62 35.59
N THR A 596 -21.12 9.70 34.74
CA THR A 596 -20.91 8.25 34.93
C THR A 596 -19.60 7.81 34.29
N SER A 597 -18.84 6.91 34.92
CA SER A 597 -17.54 6.47 34.41
C SER A 597 -17.68 5.69 33.10
N ALA A 598 -17.33 6.31 31.98
CA ALA A 598 -17.12 5.63 30.70
C ALA A 598 -15.80 4.83 30.66
N ALA A 599 -15.02 4.84 31.76
CA ALA A 599 -13.74 4.17 31.84
C ALA A 599 -13.88 2.64 31.78
N PRO A 600 -12.94 1.92 31.15
CA PRO A 600 -12.93 0.46 31.16
C PRO A 600 -12.79 -0.10 32.58
N ALA A 601 -13.33 -1.30 32.82
CA ALA A 601 -13.13 -2.02 34.07
C ALA A 601 -11.64 -2.22 34.37
N THR A 602 -11.27 -2.27 35.66
CA THR A 602 -9.90 -2.56 36.07
C THR A 602 -9.52 -3.99 35.66
N PRO A 603 -8.38 -4.19 34.97
CA PRO A 603 -7.97 -5.51 34.53
C PRO A 603 -7.55 -6.40 35.71
N PRO A 604 -7.71 -7.73 35.63
CA PRO A 604 -7.25 -8.65 36.66
C PRO A 604 -5.72 -8.63 36.81
N THR A 605 -5.22 -8.96 38.00
CA THR A 605 -3.77 -9.01 38.27
C THR A 605 -3.06 -10.00 37.34
N ALA A 606 -2.11 -9.50 36.54
CA ALA A 606 -1.37 -10.33 35.59
C ALA A 606 -0.32 -11.20 36.32
N THR A 607 -0.18 -12.46 35.91
CA THR A 607 0.91 -13.35 36.37
C THR A 607 2.26 -12.90 35.80
N SER A 608 3.39 -13.36 36.38
CA SER A 608 4.73 -13.01 35.90
C SER A 608 4.92 -13.37 34.41
N GLY A 609 4.42 -14.52 33.98
CA GLY A 609 4.49 -14.95 32.58
C GLY A 609 3.64 -14.09 31.64
N GLN A 610 2.52 -13.54 32.10
CA GLN A 610 1.68 -12.62 31.32
C GLN A 610 2.30 -11.22 31.24
N THR A 611 2.95 -10.75 32.31
CA THR A 611 3.69 -9.49 32.28
C THR A 611 4.93 -9.57 31.38
N THR A 612 5.68 -10.67 31.45
CA THR A 612 6.86 -10.88 30.60
C THR A 612 6.49 -10.98 29.13
N ASN A 613 5.33 -11.57 28.81
CA ASN A 613 4.85 -11.72 27.44
C ASN A 613 3.96 -10.56 26.94
N SER A 614 3.89 -9.46 27.67
CA SER A 614 3.09 -8.30 27.29
C SER A 614 3.79 -7.40 26.27
N VAL A 615 3.00 -6.82 25.38
CA VAL A 615 3.40 -5.90 24.34
C VAL A 615 2.75 -4.55 24.59
N VAL A 616 3.44 -3.47 24.25
CA VAL A 616 3.02 -2.08 24.46
C VAL A 616 2.93 -1.40 23.11
N ILE A 617 1.73 -0.91 22.77
CA ILE A 617 1.49 -0.03 21.62
C ILE A 617 1.19 1.36 22.17
N ARG A 618 1.82 2.37 21.57
CA ARG A 618 1.48 3.78 21.77
C ARG A 618 0.49 4.23 20.72
N ILE A 619 -0.53 4.94 21.16
CA ILE A 619 -1.58 5.51 20.32
C ILE A 619 -1.40 7.01 20.39
N SER A 620 -1.04 7.63 19.27
CA SER A 620 -0.81 9.07 19.14
C SER A 620 -2.06 9.79 18.63
N SER A 621 -2.16 11.09 18.97
CA SER A 621 -3.35 11.92 18.75
C SER A 621 -4.58 11.45 19.53
N PHE A 622 -4.35 10.73 20.63
CA PHE A 622 -5.37 10.15 21.50
C PHE A 622 -4.98 10.35 22.96
N ASP A 623 -5.84 10.97 23.76
CA ASP A 623 -5.57 11.25 25.17
C ASP A 623 -6.19 10.19 26.10
N ALA A 624 -5.69 10.09 27.34
CA ALA A 624 -6.20 9.11 28.30
C ALA A 624 -7.64 9.41 28.77
N ASN A 625 -8.10 10.66 28.68
CA ASN A 625 -9.44 11.07 29.10
C ASN A 625 -10.53 10.60 28.11
N ARG A 626 -10.16 10.40 26.83
CA ARG A 626 -11.01 9.84 25.77
C ARG A 626 -10.97 8.31 25.71
N TRP A 627 -10.26 7.65 26.63
CA TRP A 627 -10.21 6.19 26.69
C TRP A 627 -11.47 5.60 27.33
N THR A 628 -12.42 5.23 26.48
CA THR A 628 -13.69 4.65 26.89
C THR A 628 -13.66 3.12 26.91
N TYR A 629 -14.65 2.52 27.58
CA TYR A 629 -14.87 1.08 27.56
C TYR A 629 -14.99 0.51 26.14
N LEU A 630 -15.64 1.24 25.21
CA LEU A 630 -15.79 0.79 23.82
C LEU A 630 -14.49 0.89 23.03
N ASN A 631 -13.68 1.93 23.24
CA ASN A 631 -12.37 2.06 22.60
C ASN A 631 -11.42 0.93 23.03
N ASP A 632 -11.43 0.56 24.32
CA ASP A 632 -10.69 -0.59 24.85
C ASP A 632 -11.15 -1.91 24.19
N ARG A 633 -12.46 -2.12 24.11
CA ARG A 633 -13.08 -3.31 23.52
C ARG A 633 -12.72 -3.46 22.04
N ARG A 634 -12.89 -2.39 21.26
CA ARG A 634 -12.60 -2.35 19.82
C ARG A 634 -11.13 -2.63 19.53
N LEU A 635 -10.22 -2.00 20.28
CA LEU A 635 -8.79 -2.25 20.11
C LEU A 635 -8.44 -3.71 20.40
N ARG A 636 -8.97 -4.30 21.48
CA ARG A 636 -8.75 -5.73 21.78
C ARG A 636 -9.31 -6.65 20.70
N SER A 637 -10.47 -6.31 20.14
CA SER A 637 -11.07 -7.06 19.02
C SER A 637 -10.21 -6.96 17.75
N SER A 638 -9.76 -5.76 17.37
CA SER A 638 -8.88 -5.55 16.23
C SER A 638 -7.55 -6.31 16.38
N ILE A 639 -6.90 -6.21 17.55
CA ILE A 639 -5.69 -6.98 17.86
C ILE A 639 -5.97 -8.49 17.72
N ALA A 640 -7.07 -9.00 18.27
CA ALA A 640 -7.42 -10.42 18.17
C ALA A 640 -7.60 -10.86 16.72
N SER A 641 -8.36 -10.09 15.94
CA SER A 641 -8.63 -10.35 14.52
C SER A 641 -7.36 -10.37 13.68
N ARG A 642 -6.46 -9.39 13.87
CA ARG A 642 -5.20 -9.29 13.12
C ARG A 642 -4.22 -10.40 13.50
N VAL A 643 -4.11 -10.73 14.79
CA VAL A 643 -3.34 -11.89 15.24
C VAL A 643 -3.93 -13.19 14.67
N ALA A 644 -5.25 -13.32 14.61
CA ALA A 644 -5.92 -14.47 14.00
C ALA A 644 -5.64 -14.58 12.49
N SER A 645 -5.75 -13.47 11.76
CA SER A 645 -5.46 -13.40 10.32
C SER A 645 -4.02 -13.82 10.03
N TYR A 646 -3.05 -13.18 10.71
CA TYR A 646 -1.64 -13.49 10.54
C TYR A 646 -1.34 -14.96 10.85
N CYS A 647 -1.76 -15.44 12.03
CA CYS A 647 -1.45 -16.80 12.48
C CYS A 647 -2.20 -17.88 11.69
N SER A 648 -3.36 -17.57 11.09
CA SER A 648 -4.06 -18.50 10.21
C SER A 648 -3.29 -18.75 8.90
N GLY A 649 -2.61 -17.73 8.38
CA GLY A 649 -1.69 -17.86 7.23
C GLY A 649 -0.31 -18.39 7.59
N HIS A 650 0.13 -18.22 8.84
CA HIS A 650 1.51 -18.44 9.28
C HIS A 650 1.57 -19.25 10.60
N LEU A 651 1.01 -20.46 10.59
CA LEU A 651 0.92 -21.33 11.78
C LEU A 651 2.29 -21.57 12.45
N VAL A 652 3.34 -21.72 11.66
CA VAL A 652 4.71 -21.96 12.13
C VAL A 652 5.28 -20.75 12.85
N ASP A 653 5.05 -19.54 12.32
CA ASP A 653 5.55 -18.30 12.92
C ASP A 653 4.94 -18.06 14.31
N CYS A 654 3.66 -18.42 14.47
CA CYS A 654 2.93 -18.31 15.73
C CYS A 654 3.09 -19.54 16.65
N GLN A 655 3.95 -20.50 16.31
CA GLN A 655 4.18 -21.73 17.09
C GLN A 655 2.90 -22.53 17.39
N ILE A 656 1.93 -22.52 16.47
CA ILE A 656 0.68 -23.28 16.59
C ILE A 656 0.92 -24.68 16.02
N GLN A 657 0.66 -25.73 16.81
CA GLN A 657 0.82 -27.12 16.37
C GLN A 657 -0.13 -27.47 15.21
N THR A 658 0.31 -28.37 14.33
CA THR A 658 -0.43 -28.83 13.15
C THR A 658 -1.81 -29.39 13.54
N GLY A 659 -2.87 -28.68 13.16
CA GLY A 659 -4.28 -29.07 13.39
C GLY A 659 -5.13 -28.06 14.17
N GLY A 660 -4.56 -26.95 14.68
CA GLY A 660 -5.33 -25.89 15.35
C GLY A 660 -5.85 -24.82 14.39
N THR A 661 -7.10 -24.39 14.55
CA THR A 661 -7.64 -23.17 13.93
C THR A 661 -7.29 -21.95 14.78
N ALA A 662 -6.62 -20.96 14.20
CA ALA A 662 -6.23 -19.72 14.87
C ALA A 662 -7.41 -18.73 14.97
N SER A 663 -8.49 -19.10 15.67
CA SER A 663 -9.59 -18.18 15.96
C SER A 663 -9.36 -17.49 17.30
N PHE A 664 -8.77 -16.29 17.25
CA PHE A 664 -8.66 -15.43 18.42
C PHE A 664 -9.86 -14.49 18.50
N THR A 665 -10.33 -14.23 19.72
CA THR A 665 -11.43 -13.31 20.03
C THR A 665 -10.96 -12.20 20.96
N GLU A 666 -11.78 -11.16 21.15
CA GLU A 666 -11.53 -10.07 22.10
C GLU A 666 -11.15 -10.58 23.51
N ALA A 667 -11.71 -11.71 23.94
CA ALA A 667 -11.42 -12.31 25.24
C ALA A 667 -9.99 -12.88 25.36
N ASN A 668 -9.34 -13.20 24.24
CA ASN A 668 -7.96 -13.70 24.23
C ASN A 668 -6.94 -12.57 24.44
N VAL A 669 -7.31 -11.31 24.19
CA VAL A 669 -6.45 -10.13 24.38
C VAL A 669 -6.76 -9.51 25.73
N GLN A 670 -5.76 -9.38 26.58
CA GLN A 670 -5.94 -8.93 27.96
C GLN A 670 -4.95 -7.82 28.32
N ARG A 671 -5.43 -6.81 29.03
CA ARG A 671 -4.59 -5.75 29.60
C ARG A 671 -3.73 -6.28 30.75
N THR A 672 -2.54 -5.72 30.93
CA THR A 672 -1.73 -5.96 32.13
C THR A 672 -2.27 -5.13 33.30
N SER A 673 -2.06 -5.59 34.53
CA SER A 673 -2.72 -5.06 35.74
C SER A 673 -2.34 -3.63 36.16
N SER A 674 -1.44 -2.97 35.43
CA SER A 674 -1.10 -1.55 35.59
C SER A 674 -1.82 -0.62 34.59
N ALA A 675 -2.66 -1.17 33.70
CA ALA A 675 -3.15 -0.50 32.50
C ALA A 675 -4.54 0.15 32.64
N THR A 676 -4.60 1.31 33.29
CA THR A 676 -5.16 2.45 32.56
C THR A 676 -4.14 2.85 31.49
N PRO A 677 -4.55 3.29 30.29
CA PRO A 677 -3.74 4.22 29.49
C PRO A 677 -2.83 5.07 30.36
N SER A 678 -1.52 4.85 30.32
CA SER A 678 -0.61 5.74 31.03
C SER A 678 -0.41 6.95 30.12
N ASP A 679 -0.88 8.12 30.55
CA ASP A 679 -0.60 9.38 29.86
C ASP A 679 0.92 9.56 29.75
N VAL A 680 1.41 9.54 28.51
CA VAL A 680 2.85 9.74 28.23
C VAL A 680 3.13 11.22 27.89
N GLY A 681 2.08 12.07 27.91
CA GLY A 681 2.11 13.47 27.49
C GLY A 681 1.99 13.62 25.96
N GLY A 682 1.57 14.80 25.50
CA GLY A 682 1.52 15.13 24.06
C GLY A 682 0.44 14.37 23.27
N ASN A 683 -0.78 14.21 23.82
CA ASN A 683 -1.89 13.46 23.21
C ASN A 683 -1.49 12.02 22.81
N SER A 684 -0.79 11.31 23.68
CA SER A 684 -0.39 9.93 23.44
C SER A 684 -0.60 9.03 24.65
N VAL A 685 -1.07 7.81 24.38
CA VAL A 685 -1.40 6.79 25.37
C VAL A 685 -0.64 5.50 25.10
N ASP A 686 -0.04 4.91 26.13
CA ASP A 686 0.52 3.55 26.05
C ASP A 686 -0.49 2.50 26.50
N TYR A 687 -0.72 1.49 25.65
CA TYR A 687 -1.62 0.36 25.87
C TYR A 687 -0.81 -0.94 25.98
N SER A 688 -0.73 -1.51 27.19
CA SER A 688 0.00 -2.74 27.49
C SER A 688 -0.93 -3.95 27.56
N PHE A 689 -0.69 -4.97 26.73
CA PHE A 689 -1.54 -6.15 26.60
C PHE A 689 -0.75 -7.43 26.33
N TYR A 690 -1.36 -8.58 26.57
CA TYR A 690 -0.86 -9.89 26.15
C TYR A 690 -1.98 -10.68 25.47
N VAL A 691 -1.63 -11.66 24.65
CA VAL A 691 -2.59 -12.50 23.92
C VAL A 691 -2.44 -13.95 24.36
N LYS A 692 -3.54 -14.58 24.76
CA LYS A 692 -3.61 -16.01 25.12
C LYS A 692 -3.97 -16.85 23.89
N TYR A 693 -3.46 -18.08 23.83
CA TYR A 693 -3.94 -19.03 22.82
C TYR A 693 -5.43 -19.38 23.03
N PRO A 694 -6.19 -19.69 21.96
CA PRO A 694 -7.63 -19.96 22.07
C PRO A 694 -7.99 -21.11 23.02
N SER A 695 -7.11 -22.12 23.14
CA SER A 695 -7.32 -23.32 23.94
C SER A 695 -6.56 -23.35 25.27
N GLY A 696 -5.94 -22.25 25.69
CA GLY A 696 -5.05 -22.26 26.86
C GLY A 696 -4.80 -20.91 27.51
N GLU A 697 -4.31 -20.97 28.75
CA GLU A 697 -3.95 -19.78 29.54
C GLU A 697 -2.54 -19.26 29.23
N THR A 698 -1.78 -19.98 28.39
CA THR A 698 -0.43 -19.61 28.00
C THR A 698 -0.46 -18.42 27.04
N PRO A 699 0.23 -17.31 27.37
CA PRO A 699 0.36 -16.19 26.45
C PRO A 699 1.29 -16.54 25.27
N ILE A 700 1.01 -15.95 24.12
CA ILE A 700 1.95 -15.91 22.98
C ILE A 700 3.24 -15.24 23.46
N ILE A 701 4.39 -15.78 23.05
CA ILE A 701 5.69 -15.28 23.51
C ILE A 701 5.89 -13.83 23.04
N GLN A 702 6.41 -12.95 23.91
CA GLN A 702 6.51 -11.50 23.71
C GLN A 702 7.05 -11.11 22.33
N TYR A 703 8.17 -11.69 21.90
CA TYR A 703 8.83 -11.32 20.66
C TYR A 703 8.04 -11.76 19.42
N ILE A 704 7.27 -12.85 19.52
CA ILE A 704 6.37 -13.31 18.44
C ILE A 704 5.22 -12.32 18.35
N LEU A 705 4.56 -12.04 19.48
CA LEU A 705 3.44 -11.11 19.53
C LEU A 705 3.84 -9.70 19.07
N ALA A 706 5.00 -9.19 19.50
CA ALA A 706 5.53 -7.90 19.07
C ALA A 706 5.82 -7.86 17.56
N SER A 707 6.32 -8.97 16.99
CA SER A 707 6.57 -9.07 15.54
C SER A 707 5.26 -9.09 14.74
N VAL A 708 4.27 -9.87 15.18
CA VAL A 708 2.94 -9.94 14.52
C VAL A 708 2.26 -8.58 14.56
N VAL A 709 2.21 -7.94 15.73
CA VAL A 709 1.64 -6.61 15.91
C VAL A 709 2.33 -5.56 15.04
N LYS A 710 3.65 -5.68 14.82
CA LYS A 710 4.38 -4.76 13.94
C LYS A 710 4.03 -4.94 12.47
N ILE A 711 3.90 -6.18 11.99
CA ILE A 711 3.52 -6.48 10.61
C ILE A 711 2.10 -6.00 10.33
N GLU A 712 1.19 -6.22 11.28
CA GLU A 712 -0.21 -5.83 11.17
C GLU A 712 -0.45 -4.36 11.55
N LEU A 713 0.59 -3.60 11.90
CA LEU A 713 0.44 -2.24 12.40
C LEU A 713 -0.17 -1.31 11.35
N ASP A 714 0.22 -1.47 10.08
CA ASP A 714 -0.32 -0.66 8.98
C ASP A 714 -1.77 -1.04 8.67
N ALA A 715 -2.13 -2.32 8.80
CA ALA A 715 -3.52 -2.77 8.68
C ALA A 715 -4.38 -2.18 9.82
N MET A 716 -3.88 -2.28 11.06
CA MET A 716 -4.51 -1.64 12.22
C MET A 716 -4.63 -0.12 12.03
N GLN A 717 -3.63 0.54 11.44
CA GLN A 717 -3.69 1.96 11.08
C GLN A 717 -4.70 2.22 9.96
N SER A 718 -4.86 1.34 8.96
CA SER A 718 -5.85 1.51 7.89
C SER A 718 -7.30 1.37 8.39
N GLU A 719 -7.50 0.66 9.50
CA GLU A 719 -8.80 0.47 10.15
C GLU A 719 -9.19 1.58 11.13
N SER A 720 -8.32 2.55 11.37
CA SER A 720 -8.61 3.62 12.31
C SER A 720 -7.95 4.94 11.91
N THR A 721 -8.48 6.06 12.39
CA THR A 721 -7.81 7.36 12.23
C THR A 721 -6.66 7.56 13.23
N LEU A 722 -6.22 6.50 13.92
CA LEU A 722 -5.27 6.55 15.01
C LEU A 722 -3.87 6.12 14.56
N PHE A 723 -2.86 6.83 15.07
CA PHE A 723 -1.47 6.51 14.78
C PHE A 723 -0.92 5.57 15.84
N PHE A 724 -0.76 4.30 15.46
CA PHE A 724 -0.17 3.29 16.32
C PHE A 724 1.35 3.24 16.13
N SER A 725 2.09 3.15 17.24
CA SER A 725 3.52 2.85 17.23
C SER A 725 3.85 1.82 18.30
N LEU A 726 4.56 0.77 17.92
CA LEU A 726 4.97 -0.26 18.87
C LEU A 726 6.13 0.25 19.75
N GLN A 727 5.99 0.15 21.06
CA GLN A 727 7.01 0.54 22.04
C GLN A 727 7.82 -0.63 22.58
N THR A 728 7.28 -1.86 22.49
CA THR A 728 8.01 -3.07 22.87
C THR A 728 9.15 -3.33 21.89
N SER A 729 10.35 -3.59 22.41
CA SER A 729 11.53 -3.83 21.59
C SER A 729 11.47 -5.18 20.85
N PHE A 730 12.02 -5.20 19.64
CA PHE A 730 12.21 -6.39 18.83
C PHE A 730 13.46 -7.14 19.30
N GLN A 731 13.37 -7.86 20.41
CA GLN A 731 14.47 -8.77 20.76
C GLN A 731 14.26 -10.12 20.07
N PRO A 732 15.24 -10.61 19.29
CA PRO A 732 15.15 -11.93 18.72
C PRO A 732 15.24 -13.03 19.80
N PRO A 733 14.84 -14.28 19.49
CA PRO A 733 14.86 -15.36 20.46
C PRO A 733 16.22 -15.48 21.17
N PRO A 734 16.24 -15.73 22.49
CA PRO A 734 17.48 -15.77 23.24
C PRO A 734 18.44 -16.80 22.62
N PRO A 735 19.70 -16.41 22.37
CA PRO A 735 20.65 -17.30 21.74
C PRO A 735 20.99 -18.48 22.66
N THR A 736 21.41 -19.60 22.06
CA THR A 736 21.73 -20.81 22.82
C THR A 736 23.22 -20.89 23.16
N THR A 737 23.54 -21.53 24.28
CA THR A 737 24.91 -21.87 24.67
C THR A 737 25.37 -23.13 23.93
N PRO A 738 26.33 -23.04 22.99
CA PRO A 738 26.81 -24.19 22.24
C PRO A 738 27.75 -25.07 23.09
N ASN A 739 27.75 -26.38 22.85
CA ASN A 739 28.80 -27.27 23.34
C ASN A 739 30.12 -27.08 22.55
N SER A 740 31.21 -27.75 22.95
CA SER A 740 32.54 -27.57 22.33
C SER A 740 32.56 -27.88 20.83
N ASP A 741 31.84 -28.91 20.41
CA ASP A 741 31.81 -29.36 19.00
C ASP A 741 30.91 -28.47 18.15
N GLN A 742 29.80 -27.98 18.72
CA GLN A 742 28.94 -26.98 18.09
C GLN A 742 29.68 -25.67 17.89
N SER A 743 30.42 -25.20 18.90
CA SER A 743 31.19 -23.95 18.85
C SER A 743 32.22 -23.95 17.71
N ASN A 744 32.94 -25.07 17.53
CA ASN A 744 33.97 -25.24 16.51
C ASN A 744 33.41 -25.31 15.07
N ASN A 745 32.13 -25.62 14.91
CA ASN A 745 31.48 -25.84 13.61
C ASN A 745 30.47 -24.72 13.22
N THR A 746 30.72 -23.51 13.72
CA THR A 746 29.86 -22.35 13.48
C THR A 746 30.20 -21.60 12.20
N VAL A 747 29.18 -21.14 11.47
CA VAL A 747 29.31 -20.28 10.30
C VAL A 747 28.68 -18.93 10.57
N SER A 748 29.40 -17.89 10.18
CA SER A 748 28.98 -16.49 10.32
C SER A 748 28.47 -15.96 8.99
N ILE A 749 27.26 -15.43 9.00
CA ILE A 749 26.55 -14.82 7.88
C ILE A 749 26.41 -13.34 8.19
N LYS A 750 27.08 -12.50 7.39
CA LYS A 750 26.95 -11.05 7.43
C LYS A 750 25.80 -10.60 6.55
N ILE A 751 24.86 -9.89 7.13
CA ILE A 751 23.70 -9.30 6.45
C ILE A 751 24.00 -7.83 6.22
N ARG A 752 23.84 -7.38 4.96
CA ARG A 752 24.18 -6.01 4.55
C ARG A 752 23.03 -5.05 4.80
N ASN A 753 23.36 -3.80 5.12
CA ASN A 753 22.41 -2.69 5.30
C ASN A 753 21.31 -3.02 6.32
N GLN A 754 21.70 -3.65 7.43
CA GLN A 754 20.78 -4.04 8.49
C GLN A 754 21.30 -3.58 9.84
N GLN A 755 20.39 -3.23 10.74
CA GLN A 755 20.71 -2.93 12.15
C GLN A 755 20.12 -4.00 13.07
N ALA A 756 20.86 -4.36 14.12
CA ALA A 756 20.50 -5.45 15.01
C ALA A 756 19.20 -5.21 15.79
N ASP A 757 18.80 -3.95 15.97
CA ASP A 757 17.55 -3.51 16.61
C ASP A 757 16.31 -3.63 15.72
N GLN A 758 16.49 -3.78 14.41
CA GLN A 758 15.42 -4.02 13.44
C GLN A 758 15.16 -5.52 13.18
N TRP A 759 16.00 -6.41 13.72
CA TRP A 759 15.88 -7.85 13.54
C TRP A 759 14.87 -8.46 14.52
N HIS A 760 13.75 -8.98 14.01
CA HIS A 760 12.68 -9.52 14.84
C HIS A 760 12.51 -11.04 14.70
N GLY A 761 11.76 -11.66 15.62
CA GLY A 761 11.72 -13.13 15.76
C GLY A 761 11.18 -13.89 14.55
N ILE A 762 10.31 -13.27 13.75
CA ILE A 762 9.79 -13.85 12.51
C ILE A 762 10.89 -13.91 11.43
N GLN A 763 11.69 -12.85 11.27
CA GLN A 763 12.84 -12.87 10.36
C GLN A 763 13.89 -13.92 10.78
N ASP A 764 14.11 -14.10 12.09
CA ASP A 764 14.97 -15.17 12.60
C ASP A 764 14.45 -16.56 12.22
N ASN A 765 13.16 -16.81 12.41
CA ASN A 765 12.52 -18.08 12.04
C ASN A 765 12.56 -18.32 10.52
N GLN A 766 12.28 -17.30 9.71
CA GLN A 766 12.33 -17.37 8.25
C GLN A 766 13.76 -17.64 7.75
N LEU A 767 14.77 -16.95 8.29
CA LEU A 767 16.16 -17.18 7.92
C LEU A 767 16.61 -18.61 8.29
N ARG A 768 16.28 -19.08 9.49
CA ARG A 768 16.60 -20.45 9.93
C ARG A 768 15.89 -21.51 9.07
N ALA A 769 14.63 -21.28 8.72
CA ALA A 769 13.88 -22.16 7.82
C ALA A 769 14.46 -22.16 6.40
N ALA A 770 14.84 -20.99 5.88
CA ALA A 770 15.48 -20.86 4.57
C ALA A 770 16.83 -21.60 4.55
N ILE A 771 17.67 -21.42 5.57
CA ILE A 771 18.93 -22.16 5.73
C ILE A 771 18.68 -23.67 5.73
N ALA A 772 17.75 -24.16 6.55
CA ALA A 772 17.41 -25.59 6.62
C ALA A 772 16.95 -26.13 5.26
N THR A 773 16.07 -25.41 4.58
CA THR A 773 15.51 -25.79 3.27
C THR A 773 16.59 -25.85 2.20
N GLN A 774 17.49 -24.87 2.15
CA GLN A 774 18.55 -24.85 1.13
C GLN A 774 19.62 -25.92 1.39
N ILE A 775 19.91 -26.25 2.64
CA ILE A 775 20.76 -27.38 2.99
C ILE A 775 20.11 -28.70 2.54
N ALA A 776 18.82 -28.89 2.83
CA ALA A 776 18.06 -30.06 2.39
C ALA A 776 18.07 -30.20 0.85
N SER A 777 17.76 -29.12 0.13
CA SER A 777 17.76 -29.07 -1.34
C SER A 777 19.13 -29.45 -1.93
N TYR A 778 20.19 -28.83 -1.42
CA TYR A 778 21.55 -29.12 -1.86
C TYR A 778 21.92 -30.59 -1.63
N CYS A 779 21.64 -31.11 -0.42
CA CYS A 779 21.98 -32.47 -0.05
C CYS A 779 21.12 -33.52 -0.78
N THR A 780 19.89 -33.19 -1.18
CA THR A 780 19.05 -34.07 -2.01
C THR A 780 19.71 -34.32 -3.37
N SER A 781 20.31 -33.27 -3.94
CA SER A 781 20.99 -33.36 -5.24
C SER A 781 22.45 -33.83 -5.13
N ASN A 782 23.03 -33.85 -3.93
CA ASN A 782 24.45 -34.13 -3.69
C ASN A 782 24.67 -35.02 -2.45
N LEU A 783 23.95 -36.15 -2.36
CA LEU A 783 23.97 -37.07 -1.20
C LEU A 783 25.41 -37.42 -0.76
N VAL A 784 26.28 -37.73 -1.73
CA VAL A 784 27.69 -38.08 -1.51
C VAL A 784 28.51 -36.93 -0.91
N THR A 785 28.22 -35.69 -1.30
CA THR A 785 28.93 -34.49 -0.80
C THR A 785 28.53 -34.15 0.64
N CYS A 786 27.27 -34.37 0.98
CA CYS A 786 26.75 -34.14 2.33
C CYS A 786 26.97 -35.30 3.29
N GLY A 787 27.40 -36.48 2.80
CA GLY A 787 27.62 -37.65 3.64
C GLY A 787 26.33 -38.19 4.29
N VAL A 788 25.17 -37.93 3.68
CA VAL A 788 23.85 -38.34 4.17
C VAL A 788 23.18 -39.27 3.17
N THR A 789 22.32 -40.15 3.67
CA THR A 789 21.46 -41.02 2.87
C THR A 789 20.14 -40.32 2.54
N SER A 790 19.41 -40.81 1.52
CA SER A 790 18.18 -40.17 1.04
C SER A 790 17.08 -39.99 2.10
N ASP A 791 17.05 -40.81 3.13
CA ASP A 791 16.13 -40.74 4.29
C ASP A 791 16.54 -39.70 5.35
N GLN A 792 17.77 -39.18 5.29
CA GLN A 792 18.34 -38.26 6.30
C GLN A 792 18.39 -36.79 5.83
N VAL A 793 17.72 -36.44 4.72
CA VAL A 793 17.80 -35.11 4.10
C VAL A 793 16.75 -34.12 4.63
N SER A 794 15.93 -34.52 5.60
CA SER A 794 14.87 -33.67 6.16
C SER A 794 15.42 -32.74 7.24
N PHE A 795 15.82 -31.53 6.85
CA PHE A 795 16.17 -30.46 7.78
C PHE A 795 14.99 -29.52 8.00
N ASP A 796 14.79 -29.10 9.25
CA ASP A 796 13.84 -28.04 9.61
C ASP A 796 14.52 -26.95 10.45
N SER A 797 13.79 -25.89 10.77
CA SER A 797 14.32 -24.75 11.53
C SER A 797 14.86 -25.14 12.91
N SER A 798 14.41 -26.24 13.53
CA SER A 798 14.91 -26.71 14.83
C SER A 798 16.35 -27.24 14.77
N HIS A 799 16.81 -27.64 13.59
CA HIS A 799 18.18 -28.12 13.36
C HIS A 799 19.19 -26.99 13.16
N VAL A 800 18.71 -25.76 12.92
CA VAL A 800 19.53 -24.56 12.72
C VAL A 800 19.45 -23.71 13.98
N THR A 801 20.59 -23.41 14.59
CA THR A 801 20.59 -22.74 15.89
C THR A 801 21.57 -21.58 15.92
N ARG A 802 21.11 -20.46 16.50
CA ARG A 802 21.92 -19.26 16.74
C ARG A 802 22.67 -19.35 18.07
N ILE A 803 23.94 -18.97 18.07
CA ILE A 803 24.82 -19.03 19.26
C ILE A 803 24.83 -17.74 20.07
N GLU A 804 25.24 -17.82 21.34
CA GLU A 804 25.27 -16.71 22.32
C GLU A 804 26.03 -15.47 21.86
N SER A 805 27.11 -15.62 21.09
CA SER A 805 27.90 -14.51 20.58
C SER A 805 27.28 -13.78 19.38
N SER A 806 25.99 -13.99 19.07
CA SER A 806 25.32 -13.48 17.88
C SER A 806 23.90 -12.95 18.15
N PRO A 807 23.46 -11.84 17.53
CA PRO A 807 24.15 -11.05 16.50
C PRO A 807 25.27 -10.12 17.01
N VAL A 808 26.24 -9.81 16.14
CA VAL A 808 27.28 -8.78 16.38
C VAL A 808 27.11 -7.67 15.34
N GLN A 809 26.98 -6.42 15.80
CA GLN A 809 26.90 -5.24 14.92
C GLN A 809 28.30 -4.87 14.40
N ASP A 810 28.42 -4.61 13.10
CA ASP A 810 29.63 -4.14 12.42
C ASP A 810 29.28 -3.03 11.41
N GLY A 811 29.25 -1.78 11.88
CA GLY A 811 28.79 -0.63 11.09
C GLY A 811 27.31 -0.77 10.71
N ASP A 812 27.01 -0.65 9.41
CA ASP A 812 25.67 -0.84 8.83
C ASP A 812 25.33 -2.32 8.53
N ASN A 813 26.16 -3.25 8.99
CA ASN A 813 25.99 -4.68 8.78
C ASN A 813 25.84 -5.42 10.11
N VAL A 814 25.18 -6.58 10.07
CA VAL A 814 25.05 -7.45 11.25
C VAL A 814 25.55 -8.84 10.90
N THR A 815 26.42 -9.38 11.75
CA THR A 815 26.92 -10.74 11.62
C THR A 815 26.11 -11.67 12.53
N TYR A 816 25.43 -12.63 11.90
CA TYR A 816 24.74 -13.72 12.57
C TYR A 816 25.56 -15.00 12.52
N THR A 817 25.68 -15.72 13.63
CA THR A 817 26.47 -16.95 13.72
C THR A 817 25.57 -18.13 14.06
N PHE A 818 25.61 -19.15 13.19
CA PHE A 818 24.75 -20.32 13.26
C PHE A 818 25.55 -21.62 13.21
N PHE A 819 24.96 -22.70 13.72
CA PHE A 819 25.38 -24.08 13.44
C PHE A 819 24.19 -24.92 13.02
N VAL A 820 24.45 -26.03 12.33
CA VAL A 820 23.43 -26.96 11.85
C VAL A 820 23.78 -28.39 12.25
N ASN A 821 22.84 -29.09 12.85
CA ASN A 821 22.97 -30.51 13.20
C ASN A 821 22.34 -31.41 12.14
N TYR A 822 22.89 -32.60 11.95
CA TYR A 822 22.20 -33.64 11.19
C TYR A 822 20.92 -34.11 11.92
N PRO A 823 19.85 -34.49 11.18
CA PRO A 823 18.59 -34.95 11.79
C PRO A 823 18.75 -36.20 12.66
N SER A 824 19.71 -37.07 12.33
CA SER A 824 20.03 -38.30 13.06
C SER A 824 20.78 -38.10 14.40
N GLY A 825 21.13 -36.86 14.76
CA GLY A 825 21.97 -36.59 15.92
C GLY A 825 23.45 -36.95 15.73
N SER A 826 23.90 -37.15 14.49
CA SER A 826 25.29 -37.48 14.12
C SER A 826 26.30 -36.33 14.33
N GLY A 827 25.93 -35.29 15.08
CA GLY A 827 26.74 -34.11 15.34
C GLY A 827 26.57 -32.97 14.32
N PRO A 828 27.37 -31.90 14.43
CA PRO A 828 27.27 -30.72 13.58
C PRO A 828 27.89 -30.94 12.19
N ILE A 829 27.36 -30.25 11.18
CA ILE A 829 27.97 -30.17 9.85
C ILE A 829 29.32 -29.43 9.95
N GLN A 830 30.37 -29.96 9.31
CA GLN A 830 31.71 -29.33 9.35
C GLN A 830 31.68 -27.87 8.87
N ARG A 831 32.35 -26.98 9.61
CA ARG A 831 32.36 -25.52 9.38
C ARG A 831 32.55 -25.11 7.91
N ASN A 832 33.64 -25.55 7.27
CA ASN A 832 33.97 -25.11 5.92
C ASN A 832 33.04 -25.74 4.86
N LEU A 833 32.51 -26.93 5.14
CA LEU A 833 31.49 -27.57 4.29
C LEU A 833 30.18 -26.79 4.37
N LEU A 834 29.71 -26.48 5.58
CA LEU A 834 28.51 -25.65 5.80
C LEU A 834 28.67 -24.27 5.16
N ALA A 835 29.83 -23.62 5.33
CA ALA A 835 30.15 -22.35 4.70
C ALA A 835 30.08 -22.43 3.17
N GLY A 836 30.62 -23.50 2.59
CA GLY A 836 30.59 -23.71 1.14
C GLY A 836 29.18 -23.99 0.60
N ILE A 837 28.36 -24.78 1.32
CA ILE A 837 26.96 -25.03 0.97
C ILE A 837 26.17 -23.72 1.02
N LEU A 838 26.27 -22.97 2.11
CA LEU A 838 25.58 -21.70 2.27
C LEU A 838 26.02 -20.69 1.20
N THR A 839 27.32 -20.66 0.87
CA THR A 839 27.84 -19.80 -0.22
C THR A 839 27.25 -20.17 -1.58
N ALA A 840 27.11 -21.48 -1.87
CA ALA A 840 26.53 -21.96 -3.12
C ALA A 840 25.01 -21.70 -3.21
N GLN A 841 24.34 -21.60 -2.06
CA GLN A 841 22.90 -21.37 -1.95
C GLN A 841 22.55 -19.93 -1.57
N THR A 842 23.52 -19.01 -1.48
CA THR A 842 23.31 -17.64 -1.00
C THR A 842 22.15 -16.98 -1.73
N VAL A 843 22.16 -16.99 -3.07
CA VAL A 843 21.10 -16.37 -3.89
C VAL A 843 19.72 -16.95 -3.60
N ALA A 844 19.60 -18.25 -3.35
CA ALA A 844 18.33 -18.88 -3.01
C ALA A 844 17.85 -18.49 -1.60
N ILE A 845 18.77 -18.33 -0.64
CA ILE A 845 18.45 -17.83 0.70
C ILE A 845 18.07 -16.35 0.64
N GLU A 846 18.82 -15.53 -0.09
CA GLU A 846 18.52 -14.11 -0.32
C GLU A 846 17.13 -13.94 -0.96
N THR A 847 16.80 -14.76 -1.97
CA THR A 847 15.48 -14.76 -2.62
C THR A 847 14.37 -15.17 -1.66
N ALA A 848 14.60 -16.19 -0.82
CA ALA A 848 13.60 -16.69 0.12
C ALA A 848 13.35 -15.75 1.32
N THR A 849 14.32 -14.91 1.67
CA THR A 849 14.27 -14.03 2.86
C THR A 849 14.19 -12.55 2.53
N ASN A 850 14.39 -12.18 1.27
CA ASN A 850 14.55 -10.81 0.80
C ASN A 850 15.68 -10.04 1.53
N LEU A 851 16.77 -10.74 1.87
CA LEU A 851 17.95 -10.19 2.54
C LEU A 851 19.16 -10.21 1.61
N SER A 852 20.13 -9.33 1.84
CA SER A 852 21.45 -9.40 1.18
C SER A 852 22.49 -9.99 2.12
N LEU A 853 23.06 -11.13 1.75
CA LEU A 853 23.82 -12.02 2.62
C LEU A 853 25.25 -12.24 2.09
N SER A 854 26.20 -12.38 3.01
CA SER A 854 27.56 -12.81 2.70
C SER A 854 28.10 -13.72 3.80
N VAL A 855 28.78 -14.80 3.41
CA VAL A 855 29.36 -15.75 4.37
C VAL A 855 30.78 -15.29 4.72
N GLU A 856 31.07 -15.06 6.01
CA GLU A 856 32.35 -14.49 6.46
C GLU A 856 33.44 -15.53 6.72
N THR A 857 33.10 -16.81 6.70
CA THR A 857 34.05 -17.90 6.96
C THR A 857 34.76 -18.36 5.70
N SER A 858 36.03 -18.74 5.82
CA SER A 858 36.81 -19.31 4.71
C SER A 858 36.06 -20.50 4.09
N THR A 859 35.84 -20.42 2.77
CA THR A 859 35.26 -21.50 1.98
C THR A 859 36.32 -22.51 1.51
N LEU A 860 37.60 -22.27 1.84
CA LEU A 860 38.70 -23.17 1.49
C LEU A 860 38.63 -24.47 2.29
N ALA A 861 39.04 -25.57 1.65
CA ALA A 861 39.15 -26.86 2.33
C ALA A 861 40.12 -26.79 3.53
N ALA A 862 39.82 -27.54 4.59
CA ALA A 862 40.73 -27.64 5.72
C ALA A 862 42.06 -28.29 5.28
N THR A 863 43.17 -27.90 5.90
CA THR A 863 44.46 -28.52 5.64
C THR A 863 44.41 -30.02 5.97
N PRO A 864 44.89 -30.89 5.07
CA PRO A 864 44.82 -32.34 5.30
C PRO A 864 45.61 -32.78 6.54
N PRO A 865 45.19 -33.86 7.22
CA PRO A 865 45.93 -34.44 8.34
C PRO A 865 47.31 -34.97 7.90
N VAL A 866 48.27 -35.04 8.85
CA VAL A 866 49.65 -35.51 8.58
C VAL A 866 49.64 -36.96 8.09
N ALA A 867 50.21 -37.22 6.91
CA ALA A 867 50.31 -38.55 6.31
C ALA A 867 51.60 -39.28 6.72
N SER A 868 51.52 -40.60 6.92
CA SER A 868 52.69 -41.46 7.16
C SER A 868 53.54 -41.68 5.91
N SER A 869 54.78 -42.15 6.06
CA SER A 869 55.67 -42.47 4.92
C SER A 869 55.10 -43.57 4.02
N ASP A 870 54.35 -44.53 4.57
CA ASP A 870 53.66 -45.58 3.79
C ASP A 870 52.45 -45.02 3.02
N GLN A 871 51.71 -44.07 3.60
CA GLN A 871 50.60 -43.42 2.91
C GLN A 871 51.10 -42.53 1.76
N MET A 872 52.21 -41.83 1.96
CA MET A 872 52.82 -41.01 0.91
C MET A 872 53.38 -41.85 -0.25
N SER A 873 53.97 -43.01 0.02
CA SER A 873 54.51 -43.90 -1.03
C SER A 873 53.41 -44.56 -1.87
N LYS A 874 52.20 -44.70 -1.31
CA LYS A 874 51.03 -45.28 -1.97
C LYS A 874 50.10 -44.25 -2.61
N ALA A 875 50.36 -42.97 -2.43
CA ALA A 875 49.55 -41.91 -3.00
C ALA A 875 49.69 -41.80 -4.52
N ILE A 876 48.61 -41.43 -5.20
CA ILE A 876 48.62 -41.11 -6.64
C ILE A 876 48.52 -39.60 -6.84
N ILE A 877 48.95 -39.13 -8.02
CA ILE A 877 48.88 -37.72 -8.41
C ILE A 877 47.86 -37.56 -9.54
N VAL A 878 46.82 -36.78 -9.26
CA VAL A 878 45.81 -36.37 -10.23
C VAL A 878 46.02 -34.89 -10.52
N SER A 879 46.20 -34.54 -11.78
CA SER A 879 46.27 -33.16 -12.23
C SER A 879 44.91 -32.68 -12.70
N ALA A 880 44.49 -31.52 -12.19
CA ALA A 880 43.29 -30.82 -12.64
C ALA A 880 43.67 -29.58 -13.45
N SER A 881 43.14 -29.46 -14.68
CA SER A 881 43.23 -28.23 -15.49
C SER A 881 42.03 -27.31 -15.23
N ASN A 882 42.22 -25.99 -15.41
CA ASN A 882 41.20 -24.92 -15.22
C ASN A 882 40.79 -24.62 -13.77
N ILE A 883 41.62 -24.92 -12.79
CA ILE A 883 41.44 -24.47 -11.41
C ILE A 883 42.78 -24.00 -10.83
N GLN A 884 42.76 -23.10 -9.85
CA GLN A 884 43.95 -22.65 -9.12
C GLN A 884 43.96 -23.28 -7.72
N ALA A 885 45.13 -23.65 -7.20
CA ALA A 885 45.22 -24.32 -5.90
C ALA A 885 44.64 -23.48 -4.75
N ASN A 886 44.78 -22.15 -4.82
CA ASN A 886 44.21 -21.20 -3.86
C ASN A 886 42.69 -20.98 -4.00
N GLN A 887 42.04 -21.61 -4.98
CA GLN A 887 40.59 -21.58 -5.19
C GLN A 887 39.91 -22.92 -4.86
N TRP A 888 40.65 -23.90 -4.33
CA TRP A 888 40.11 -25.20 -3.95
C TRP A 888 39.17 -25.10 -2.74
N SER A 889 37.88 -25.04 -3.02
CA SER A 889 36.83 -24.90 -2.01
C SER A 889 36.58 -26.22 -1.26
N ALA A 890 36.05 -26.13 -0.04
CA ALA A 890 35.62 -27.29 0.76
C ALA A 890 34.53 -28.13 0.05
N VAL A 891 33.71 -27.49 -0.79
CA VAL A 891 32.71 -28.19 -1.61
C VAL A 891 33.39 -29.00 -2.71
N GLN A 892 34.37 -28.42 -3.42
CA GLN A 892 35.13 -29.14 -4.44
C GLN A 892 35.95 -30.29 -3.83
N ASP A 893 36.55 -30.08 -2.65
CA ASP A 893 37.23 -31.14 -1.89
C ASP A 893 36.32 -32.32 -1.57
N SER A 894 35.16 -32.03 -0.95
CA SER A 894 34.20 -33.06 -0.56
C SER A 894 33.62 -33.79 -1.78
N LYS A 895 33.31 -33.06 -2.87
CA LYS A 895 32.87 -33.65 -4.14
C LYS A 895 33.93 -34.59 -4.70
N PHE A 896 35.17 -34.13 -4.83
CA PHE A 896 36.26 -34.92 -5.39
C PHE A 896 36.49 -36.20 -4.58
N ARG A 897 36.68 -36.09 -3.27
CA ARG A 897 36.91 -37.22 -2.37
C ARG A 897 35.72 -38.17 -2.32
N GLY A 898 34.50 -37.65 -2.37
CA GLY A 898 33.27 -38.42 -2.37
C GLY A 898 33.08 -39.25 -3.63
N TYR A 899 33.28 -38.66 -4.81
CA TYR A 899 33.19 -39.40 -6.07
C TYR A 899 34.35 -40.39 -6.26
N VAL A 900 35.54 -40.10 -5.73
CA VAL A 900 36.62 -41.09 -5.65
C VAL A 900 36.22 -42.26 -4.76
N ALA A 901 35.66 -42.01 -3.57
CA ALA A 901 35.17 -43.06 -2.67
C ALA A 901 34.08 -43.91 -3.34
N GLN A 902 33.12 -43.27 -4.02
CA GLN A 902 32.08 -43.95 -4.77
C GLN A 902 32.66 -44.79 -5.92
N ALA A 903 33.61 -44.25 -6.69
CA ALA A 903 34.25 -44.97 -7.79
C ALA A 903 34.97 -46.24 -7.30
N ILE A 904 35.59 -46.18 -6.12
CA ILE A 904 36.22 -47.32 -5.47
C ILE A 904 35.16 -48.33 -5.03
N ALA A 905 34.09 -47.88 -4.36
CA ALA A 905 32.99 -48.76 -3.95
C ALA A 905 32.37 -49.50 -5.16
N GLU A 906 32.09 -48.80 -6.26
CA GLU A 906 31.57 -49.39 -7.49
C GLU A 906 32.55 -50.38 -8.12
N TYR A 907 33.84 -50.05 -8.17
CA TYR A 907 34.86 -50.94 -8.75
C TYR A 907 34.97 -52.23 -7.95
N CYS A 908 35.11 -52.11 -6.62
CA CYS A 908 35.29 -53.28 -5.73
C CYS A 908 34.04 -54.18 -5.67
N GLN A 909 32.87 -53.68 -6.11
CA GLN A 909 31.61 -54.42 -6.16
C GLN A 909 31.22 -54.90 -7.57
N ALA A 910 31.98 -54.56 -8.62
CA ALA A 910 31.58 -54.82 -10.00
C ALA A 910 31.77 -56.28 -10.47
N SER A 911 32.68 -57.06 -9.87
CA SER A 911 32.86 -58.49 -10.17
C SER A 911 33.61 -59.23 -9.06
N VAL A 912 33.48 -60.57 -9.03
CA VAL A 912 34.16 -61.43 -8.06
C VAL A 912 35.70 -61.28 -8.10
N SER A 913 36.27 -61.10 -9.30
CA SER A 913 37.70 -60.81 -9.49
C SER A 913 38.11 -59.46 -8.91
N GLN A 914 37.29 -58.41 -9.07
CA GLN A 914 37.58 -57.08 -8.55
C GLN A 914 37.34 -56.97 -7.04
N THR A 915 36.44 -57.78 -6.48
CA THR A 915 36.25 -57.88 -5.02
C THR A 915 37.48 -58.50 -4.34
N GLN A 916 38.17 -59.45 -4.99
CA GLN A 916 39.44 -59.99 -4.49
C GLN A 916 40.60 -58.98 -4.58
N GLU A 917 40.60 -58.09 -5.58
CA GLU A 917 41.60 -57.02 -5.70
C GLU A 917 41.50 -55.97 -4.58
N CYS A 918 40.32 -55.77 -3.98
CA CYS A 918 40.09 -54.75 -2.95
C CYS A 918 40.10 -55.25 -1.49
N GLU A 919 40.32 -56.56 -1.22
CA GLU A 919 40.27 -57.21 0.11
C GLU A 919 39.32 -56.53 1.14
N LEU A 920 38.02 -56.47 0.85
CA LEU A 920 37.04 -55.87 1.76
C LEU A 920 36.66 -56.84 2.90
N PRO A 921 36.69 -56.42 4.19
CA PRO A 921 36.26 -57.25 5.31
C PRO A 921 34.78 -57.68 5.17
N ALA A 922 34.47 -58.91 5.58
CA ALA A 922 33.09 -59.39 5.60
C ALA A 922 32.27 -58.64 6.68
N ASN A 923 31.18 -58.00 6.24
CA ASN A 923 30.07 -57.39 7.02
C ASN A 923 30.07 -55.88 7.36
N GLN A 924 31.04 -55.07 6.95
CA GLN A 924 30.93 -53.61 6.70
C GLN A 924 32.08 -53.28 5.72
N ALA A 925 32.02 -52.42 4.71
CA ALA A 925 31.63 -51.01 4.73
C ALA A 925 31.78 -50.45 3.30
N THR A 926 30.92 -49.51 2.91
CA THR A 926 31.13 -48.69 1.72
C THR A 926 32.22 -47.65 1.98
N PHE A 927 33.09 -47.38 1.00
CA PHE A 927 34.00 -46.24 1.08
C PHE A 927 33.20 -44.94 1.17
N THR A 928 33.56 -44.10 2.14
CA THR A 928 32.98 -42.75 2.32
C THR A 928 34.05 -41.69 2.09
N THR A 929 33.65 -40.41 2.04
CA THR A 929 34.56 -39.26 1.93
C THR A 929 35.69 -39.28 2.97
N SER A 930 35.46 -39.82 4.17
CA SER A 930 36.47 -39.91 5.23
C SER A 930 37.59 -40.92 4.96
N HIS A 931 37.43 -41.84 3.99
CA HIS A 931 38.44 -42.84 3.64
C HIS A 931 39.41 -42.34 2.57
N VAL A 932 39.00 -41.35 1.77
CA VAL A 932 39.85 -40.72 0.76
C VAL A 932 40.49 -39.50 1.40
N GLN A 933 41.82 -39.47 1.47
CA GLN A 933 42.57 -38.43 2.15
C GLN A 933 43.55 -37.76 1.19
N LEU A 934 43.65 -36.44 1.32
CA LEU A 934 44.68 -35.67 0.61
C LEU A 934 45.99 -35.72 1.39
N VAL A 935 47.11 -35.74 0.66
CA VAL A 935 48.44 -35.63 1.28
C VAL A 935 48.65 -34.17 1.73
N PRO A 936 49.31 -33.93 2.89
CA PRO A 936 49.68 -32.59 3.32
C PRO A 936 50.39 -31.78 2.22
N GLY A 937 49.94 -30.56 1.99
CA GLY A 937 50.44 -29.70 0.91
C GLY A 937 49.72 -29.89 -0.43
N SER A 938 48.75 -30.80 -0.52
CA SER A 938 47.83 -30.91 -1.66
C SER A 938 46.47 -30.27 -1.36
N PRO A 939 45.80 -29.64 -2.34
CA PRO A 939 46.30 -29.39 -3.70
C PRO A 939 47.45 -28.38 -3.76
N SER A 940 48.43 -28.63 -4.63
CA SER A 940 49.56 -27.72 -4.90
C SER A 940 49.53 -27.23 -6.35
N GLN A 941 50.04 -26.04 -6.60
CA GLN A 941 50.13 -25.49 -7.96
C GLN A 941 51.40 -26.04 -8.63
N ASP A 942 51.25 -26.71 -9.77
CA ASP A 942 52.36 -27.22 -10.59
C ASP A 942 52.24 -26.73 -12.04
N GLY A 943 52.95 -25.64 -12.34
CA GLY A 943 52.78 -24.91 -13.60
C GLY A 943 51.35 -24.37 -13.77
N GLY A 944 50.75 -24.64 -14.93
CA GLY A 944 49.39 -24.22 -15.27
C GLY A 944 48.27 -25.10 -14.68
N ASN A 945 48.62 -26.23 -14.06
CA ASN A 945 47.65 -27.20 -13.53
C ASN A 945 47.76 -27.32 -12.01
N VAL A 946 46.70 -27.82 -11.38
CA VAL A 946 46.68 -28.14 -9.95
C VAL A 946 47.00 -29.62 -9.75
N SER A 947 47.98 -29.90 -8.91
CA SER A 947 48.40 -31.24 -8.52
C SER A 947 47.68 -31.65 -7.23
N ILE A 948 46.89 -32.71 -7.31
CA ILE A 948 46.12 -33.28 -6.21
C ILE A 948 46.73 -34.65 -5.88
N GLN A 949 47.45 -34.72 -4.76
CA GLN A 949 48.00 -35.98 -4.28
C GLN A 949 47.07 -36.58 -3.22
N LEU A 950 46.65 -37.84 -3.43
CA LEU A 950 45.68 -38.51 -2.57
C LEU A 950 46.05 -39.96 -2.30
N TYR A 951 45.66 -40.45 -1.13
CA TYR A 951 45.72 -41.86 -0.73
C TYR A 951 44.35 -42.30 -0.19
N VAL A 952 44.16 -43.62 -0.09
CA VAL A 952 42.90 -44.19 0.39
C VAL A 952 43.20 -45.20 1.49
N ASP A 953 42.57 -44.98 2.64
CA ASP A 953 42.60 -45.92 3.75
C ASP A 953 41.44 -46.92 3.60
N TYR A 954 41.72 -48.20 3.86
CA TYR A 954 40.71 -49.25 3.82
C TYR A 954 39.74 -49.13 5.02
N PRO A 955 38.45 -49.44 4.83
CA PRO A 955 37.54 -49.60 5.95
C PRO A 955 38.00 -50.74 6.85
N GLY A 956 38.47 -50.43 8.07
CA GLY A 956 39.07 -51.39 9.00
C GLY A 956 40.59 -51.27 9.17
N GLY A 957 41.27 -50.42 8.40
CA GLY A 957 42.67 -50.06 8.56
C GLY A 957 43.60 -50.54 7.43
N GLY A 958 44.70 -49.81 7.21
CA GLY A 958 45.66 -50.04 6.13
C GLY A 958 45.43 -49.14 4.91
N THR A 959 46.40 -49.07 4.00
CA THR A 959 46.39 -48.16 2.84
C THR A 959 46.29 -48.95 1.53
N MET A 960 45.42 -48.53 0.62
CA MET A 960 45.27 -49.09 -0.73
C MET A 960 46.58 -48.98 -1.53
N SER A 961 46.92 -50.02 -2.30
CA SER A 961 48.09 -50.03 -3.19
C SER A 961 47.99 -48.93 -4.26
N GLN A 962 49.11 -48.27 -4.54
CA GLN A 962 49.21 -47.24 -5.58
C GLN A 962 48.73 -47.76 -6.94
N ALA A 963 49.09 -49.00 -7.31
CA ALA A 963 48.74 -49.59 -8.60
C ALA A 963 47.23 -49.82 -8.76
N ILE A 964 46.59 -50.26 -7.68
CA ILE A 964 45.13 -50.50 -7.64
C ILE A 964 44.40 -49.17 -7.67
N LEU A 965 44.81 -48.21 -6.83
CA LEU A 965 44.21 -46.89 -6.79
C LEU A 965 44.34 -46.16 -8.14
N LEU A 966 45.50 -46.27 -8.78
CA LEU A 966 45.75 -45.74 -10.12
C LEU A 966 44.80 -46.34 -11.17
N LEU A 967 44.62 -47.66 -11.14
CA LEU A 967 43.74 -48.37 -12.07
C LEU A 967 42.28 -47.95 -11.89
N ILE A 968 41.79 -47.89 -10.65
CA ILE A 968 40.40 -47.49 -10.34
C ILE A 968 40.14 -46.05 -10.79
N VAL A 969 41.02 -45.13 -10.38
CA VAL A 969 40.85 -43.70 -10.70
C VAL A 969 40.98 -43.47 -12.21
N ASN A 970 41.84 -44.19 -12.91
CA ASN A 970 41.97 -44.07 -14.37
C ASN A 970 40.74 -44.63 -15.10
N GLN A 971 40.21 -45.80 -14.69
CA GLN A 971 39.01 -46.38 -15.32
C GLN A 971 37.76 -45.52 -15.08
N LYS A 972 37.65 -44.92 -13.90
CA LYS A 972 36.51 -44.07 -13.52
C LYS A 972 36.79 -42.58 -13.73
N LEU A 973 37.91 -42.22 -14.37
CA LEU A 973 38.37 -40.83 -14.49
C LEU A 973 37.32 -39.95 -15.16
N THR A 974 36.69 -40.44 -16.23
CA THR A 974 35.63 -39.71 -16.94
C THR A 974 34.39 -39.52 -16.05
N SER A 975 34.03 -40.52 -15.25
CA SER A 975 32.91 -40.41 -14.30
C SER A 975 33.21 -39.41 -13.19
N ILE A 976 34.40 -39.48 -12.60
CA ILE A 976 34.84 -38.55 -11.55
C ILE A 976 34.93 -37.12 -12.13
N ALA A 977 35.51 -36.95 -13.31
CA ALA A 977 35.62 -35.66 -14.00
C ALA A 977 34.23 -35.06 -14.30
N THR A 978 33.30 -35.85 -14.83
CA THR A 978 31.94 -35.40 -15.16
C THR A 978 31.17 -34.98 -13.91
N ASN A 979 31.24 -35.78 -12.83
CA ASN A 979 30.50 -35.52 -11.61
C ASN A 979 31.11 -34.41 -10.73
N THR A 980 32.43 -34.20 -10.82
CA THR A 980 33.12 -33.11 -10.11
C THR A 980 33.14 -31.81 -10.91
N GLY A 981 32.93 -31.86 -12.23
CA GLY A 981 33.09 -30.73 -13.13
C GLY A 981 34.55 -30.32 -13.37
N LEU A 982 35.51 -31.17 -12.99
CA LEU A 982 36.95 -30.92 -13.16
C LEU A 982 37.47 -31.60 -14.42
N GLN A 983 38.43 -30.97 -15.09
CA GLN A 983 39.20 -31.63 -16.15
C GLN A 983 40.40 -32.36 -15.52
N LEU A 984 40.29 -33.67 -15.36
CA LEU A 984 41.25 -34.49 -14.64
C LEU A 984 42.14 -35.28 -15.60
N THR A 985 43.43 -35.35 -15.26
CA THR A 985 44.42 -36.22 -15.90
C THR A 985 45.27 -36.89 -14.83
N VAL A 986 45.63 -38.15 -15.04
CA VAL A 986 46.49 -38.88 -14.11
C VAL A 986 47.94 -38.67 -14.55
N VAL A 987 48.78 -38.14 -13.65
CA VAL A 987 50.16 -37.69 -14.01
C VAL A 987 51.21 -38.79 -13.84
N THR A 988 50.89 -39.87 -13.12
CA THR A 988 51.87 -40.89 -12.77
C THR A 988 52.30 -41.69 -14.02
N VAL A 989 53.42 -41.31 -14.64
CA VAL A 989 54.04 -41.98 -15.81
C VAL A 989 54.71 -43.28 -15.35
N ILE A 990 54.37 -44.40 -16.01
CA ILE A 990 55.11 -45.65 -15.91
C ILE A 990 56.48 -45.44 -16.57
N VAL A 991 57.56 -45.51 -15.78
CA VAL A 991 58.92 -45.53 -16.31
C VAL A 991 59.21 -46.91 -16.89
N ILE A 992 59.24 -47.05 -18.21
CA ILE A 992 59.69 -48.28 -18.89
C ILE A 992 61.19 -48.17 -19.17
N PRO A 993 62.06 -49.02 -18.61
CA PRO A 993 63.48 -49.02 -18.93
C PRO A 993 63.72 -49.48 -20.37
N THR A 994 64.46 -48.71 -21.16
CA THR A 994 64.84 -49.09 -22.53
C THR A 994 65.86 -50.23 -22.51
N ALA A 995 65.42 -51.43 -22.89
CA ALA A 995 66.25 -52.62 -22.96
C ALA A 995 67.09 -52.68 -24.26
N PRO A 996 68.28 -53.34 -24.25
CA PRO A 996 69.12 -53.53 -25.44
C PRO A 996 68.41 -54.36 -26.53
N PRO A 997 68.75 -54.16 -27.82
CA PRO A 997 68.08 -54.81 -28.95
C PRO A 997 68.18 -56.35 -28.86
N PRO A 998 67.13 -57.09 -29.28
CA PRO A 998 67.13 -58.55 -29.22
C PRO A 998 68.22 -59.15 -30.13
N SER A 999 68.91 -60.20 -29.66
CA SER A 999 69.77 -61.05 -30.49
C SER A 999 68.93 -61.91 -31.45
N GLN A 1000 69.55 -62.48 -32.49
CA GLN A 1000 68.86 -63.38 -33.42
C GLN A 1000 68.15 -64.54 -32.69
N GLU A 1001 68.82 -65.15 -31.71
CA GLU A 1001 68.28 -66.21 -30.86
C GLU A 1001 67.03 -65.77 -30.08
N ASN A 1002 67.00 -64.53 -29.57
CA ASN A 1002 65.83 -63.98 -28.86
C ASN A 1002 64.63 -63.81 -29.80
N THR A 1003 64.86 -63.43 -31.05
CA THR A 1003 63.81 -63.36 -32.07
C THR A 1003 63.32 -64.75 -32.49
N ASP A 1004 64.22 -65.72 -32.63
CA ASP A 1004 63.87 -67.09 -33.04
C ASP A 1004 63.07 -67.83 -31.96
N ASN A 1005 63.32 -67.52 -30.68
CA ASN A 1005 62.61 -68.09 -29.53
C ASN A 1005 61.41 -67.25 -29.04
N ALA A 1006 61.09 -66.14 -29.69
CA ALA A 1006 59.90 -65.37 -29.34
C ALA A 1006 58.62 -66.12 -29.72
N ILE A 1007 57.58 -66.00 -28.88
CA ILE A 1007 56.25 -66.53 -29.17
C ILE A 1007 55.27 -65.41 -29.49
N ASN A 1008 54.33 -65.69 -30.39
CA ASN A 1008 53.22 -64.81 -30.70
C ASN A 1008 51.93 -65.34 -30.08
N VAL A 1009 51.25 -64.48 -29.34
CA VAL A 1009 49.98 -64.77 -28.67
C VAL A 1009 48.91 -63.85 -29.24
N VAL A 1010 47.82 -64.42 -29.73
CA VAL A 1010 46.66 -63.65 -30.22
C VAL A 1010 45.62 -63.51 -29.11
N LEU A 1011 45.41 -62.27 -28.66
CA LEU A 1011 44.44 -61.89 -27.64
C LEU A 1011 43.17 -61.39 -28.31
N LYS A 1012 42.03 -61.99 -27.97
CA LYS A 1012 40.74 -61.67 -28.58
C LYS A 1012 40.18 -60.35 -28.09
N ASP A 1013 39.67 -59.51 -29.00
CA ASP A 1013 38.98 -58.25 -28.70
C ASP A 1013 39.79 -57.29 -27.80
N PHE A 1014 41.12 -57.34 -27.92
CA PHE A 1014 42.04 -56.57 -27.11
C PHE A 1014 42.72 -55.48 -27.95
N GLN A 1015 42.80 -54.24 -27.43
CA GLN A 1015 43.42 -53.11 -28.11
C GLN A 1015 44.88 -52.92 -27.65
N ALA A 1016 45.78 -52.71 -28.62
CA ALA A 1016 47.23 -52.64 -28.38
C ALA A 1016 47.68 -51.49 -27.44
N ASP A 1017 46.89 -50.41 -27.34
CA ASP A 1017 47.17 -49.22 -26.51
C ASP A 1017 46.98 -49.48 -25.00
N GLN A 1018 46.06 -50.40 -24.64
CA GLN A 1018 45.79 -50.81 -23.26
C GLN A 1018 46.90 -51.68 -22.64
N TRP A 1019 47.81 -52.21 -23.45
CA TRP A 1019 48.83 -53.17 -23.00
C TRP A 1019 49.90 -52.55 -22.09
N SER A 1020 50.26 -51.28 -22.32
CA SER A 1020 51.31 -50.58 -21.57
C SER A 1020 51.06 -50.53 -20.05
N LEU A 1021 49.79 -50.47 -19.64
CA LEU A 1021 49.35 -50.42 -18.24
C LEU A 1021 49.28 -51.81 -17.58
N ARG A 1022 49.17 -52.87 -18.36
CA ARG A 1022 49.08 -54.27 -17.88
C ARG A 1022 50.41 -55.05 -18.03
N ASP A 1023 51.39 -54.47 -18.70
CA ASP A 1023 52.68 -55.08 -19.04
C ASP A 1023 53.46 -55.52 -17.79
N THR A 1024 53.47 -54.71 -16.73
CA THR A 1024 54.18 -55.03 -15.49
C THR A 1024 53.58 -56.24 -14.78
N LEU A 1025 52.26 -56.29 -14.66
CA LEU A 1025 51.54 -57.40 -14.04
C LEU A 1025 51.69 -58.68 -14.87
N PHE A 1026 51.60 -58.56 -16.19
CA PHE A 1026 51.84 -59.67 -17.11
C PHE A 1026 53.22 -60.29 -16.93
N ARG A 1027 54.29 -59.48 -16.92
CA ARG A 1027 55.66 -59.97 -16.76
C ARG A 1027 55.90 -60.62 -15.40
N GLN A 1028 55.27 -60.10 -14.34
CA GLN A 1028 55.34 -60.69 -13.00
C GLN A 1028 54.69 -62.07 -12.96
N ASN A 1029 53.44 -62.18 -13.42
CA ASN A 1029 52.72 -63.45 -13.45
C ASN A 1029 53.44 -64.47 -14.34
N MET A 1030 53.94 -64.06 -15.50
CA MET A 1030 54.66 -64.97 -16.41
C MET A 1030 55.98 -65.47 -15.81
N ALA A 1031 56.73 -64.62 -15.10
CA ALA A 1031 57.95 -65.04 -14.42
C ALA A 1031 57.66 -66.02 -13.27
N GLU A 1032 56.55 -65.84 -12.56
CA GLU A 1032 56.07 -66.80 -11.56
C GLU A 1032 55.70 -68.15 -12.16
N GLU A 1033 54.96 -68.15 -13.27
CA GLU A 1033 54.54 -69.38 -13.94
C GLU A 1033 55.73 -70.14 -14.55
N ILE A 1034 56.73 -69.46 -15.11
CA ILE A 1034 57.97 -70.11 -15.58
C ILE A 1034 58.70 -70.78 -14.42
N ARG A 1035 58.80 -70.10 -13.27
CA ARG A 1035 59.40 -70.68 -12.06
C ARG A 1035 58.63 -71.91 -11.59
N ALA A 1036 57.30 -71.80 -11.54
CA ALA A 1036 56.43 -72.89 -11.13
C ALA A 1036 56.60 -74.09 -12.06
N PHE A 1037 56.43 -73.88 -13.38
CA PHE A 1037 56.50 -74.93 -14.39
C PHE A 1037 57.86 -75.64 -14.40
N CYS A 1038 58.97 -74.90 -14.44
CA CYS A 1038 60.30 -75.51 -14.48
C CYS A 1038 60.68 -76.20 -13.16
N ASN A 1039 60.09 -75.80 -12.02
CA ASN A 1039 60.27 -76.47 -10.72
C ASN A 1039 59.26 -77.59 -10.44
N MET A 1040 58.26 -77.82 -11.30
CA MET A 1040 57.21 -78.83 -11.03
C MET A 1040 57.75 -80.26 -10.93
N SER A 1041 58.76 -80.62 -11.73
CA SER A 1041 59.44 -81.93 -11.66
C SER A 1041 60.77 -81.91 -12.41
N THR A 1042 61.60 -82.94 -12.22
CA THR A 1042 62.86 -83.10 -12.97
C THR A 1042 62.64 -83.15 -14.48
N TYR A 1043 61.53 -83.75 -14.94
CA TYR A 1043 61.16 -83.78 -16.37
C TYR A 1043 60.89 -82.38 -16.94
N HIS A 1044 60.19 -81.52 -16.18
CA HIS A 1044 59.89 -80.16 -16.63
C HIS A 1044 61.15 -79.28 -16.62
N ARG A 1045 62.04 -79.51 -15.66
CA ARG A 1045 63.34 -78.85 -15.60
C ARG A 1045 64.23 -79.21 -16.79
N ASP A 1046 64.23 -80.49 -17.19
CA ASP A 1046 64.96 -80.96 -18.38
C ASP A 1046 64.38 -80.36 -19.68
N ILE A 1047 63.06 -80.18 -19.76
CA ILE A 1047 62.39 -79.48 -20.88
C ILE A 1047 62.80 -78.00 -20.94
N CYS A 1048 62.84 -77.32 -19.79
CA CYS A 1048 63.26 -75.92 -19.76
C CYS A 1048 64.75 -75.75 -20.12
N ASN A 1049 65.57 -76.79 -19.92
CA ASN A 1049 67.02 -76.81 -20.20
C ASN A 1049 67.78 -75.63 -19.56
N ILE A 1050 67.47 -75.33 -18.29
CA ILE A 1050 68.06 -74.24 -17.51
C ILE A 1050 68.56 -74.72 -16.14
N SER A 1051 69.52 -74.01 -15.55
CA SER A 1051 70.08 -74.37 -14.24
C SER A 1051 69.11 -74.04 -13.08
N ASP A 1052 69.21 -74.73 -11.94
CA ASP A 1052 68.41 -74.41 -10.74
C ASP A 1052 68.62 -72.96 -10.26
N ALA A 1053 69.80 -72.38 -10.53
CA ALA A 1053 70.09 -70.98 -10.24
C ALA A 1053 69.33 -70.03 -11.17
N ASP A 1054 69.23 -70.37 -12.47
CA ASP A 1054 68.45 -69.63 -13.45
C ASP A 1054 66.95 -69.74 -13.21
N VAL A 1055 66.44 -70.91 -12.79
CA VAL A 1055 65.01 -71.05 -12.43
C VAL A 1055 64.68 -70.12 -11.27
N ASN A 1056 65.44 -70.15 -10.18
CA ASN A 1056 65.14 -69.33 -9.01
C ASN A 1056 65.41 -67.83 -9.22
N GLY A 1057 66.26 -67.49 -10.20
CA GLY A 1057 66.59 -66.11 -10.57
C GLY A 1057 65.61 -65.44 -11.55
N PHE A 1058 64.60 -66.17 -12.04
CA PHE A 1058 63.64 -65.61 -13.00
C PHE A 1058 62.72 -64.56 -12.34
N THR A 1059 62.72 -63.35 -12.91
CA THR A 1059 61.89 -62.20 -12.47
C THR A 1059 61.22 -61.54 -13.67
N SER A 1060 60.32 -60.58 -13.44
CA SER A 1060 59.65 -59.81 -14.49
C SER A 1060 60.61 -59.14 -15.49
N ASP A 1061 61.82 -58.80 -15.06
CA ASP A 1061 62.84 -58.11 -15.90
C ASP A 1061 63.43 -59.01 -17.00
N HIS A 1062 63.27 -60.32 -16.84
CA HIS A 1062 63.75 -61.35 -17.75
C HIS A 1062 62.74 -61.67 -18.86
N ILE A 1063 61.49 -61.21 -18.73
CA ILE A 1063 60.47 -61.31 -19.77
C ILE A 1063 60.50 -60.04 -20.60
N ARG A 1064 60.75 -60.15 -21.91
CA ARG A 1064 60.95 -59.01 -22.81
C ARG A 1064 60.07 -59.08 -24.04
N ARG A 1065 59.58 -57.92 -24.46
CA ARG A 1065 58.72 -57.77 -25.64
C ARG A 1065 59.55 -57.45 -26.87
N LEU A 1066 59.14 -57.95 -28.05
CA LEU A 1066 59.78 -57.54 -29.31
C LEU A 1066 59.42 -56.07 -29.63
N PRO A 1067 60.33 -55.31 -30.29
CA PRO A 1067 60.16 -53.86 -30.51
C PRO A 1067 58.90 -53.44 -31.25
N ASN A 1068 58.36 -54.31 -32.12
CA ASN A 1068 57.17 -54.03 -32.92
C ASN A 1068 55.89 -54.64 -32.32
N SER A 1069 55.91 -55.10 -31.07
CA SER A 1069 54.78 -55.76 -30.40
C SER A 1069 54.25 -54.91 -29.22
N PRO A 1070 52.94 -54.93 -28.91
CA PRO A 1070 51.90 -55.68 -29.64
C PRO A 1070 51.53 -55.06 -30.99
N THR A 1071 51.15 -55.90 -31.96
CA THR A 1071 50.58 -55.45 -33.27
C THR A 1071 49.08 -55.70 -33.29
N GLN A 1072 48.32 -54.80 -33.93
CA GLN A 1072 46.87 -54.93 -34.05
C GLN A 1072 46.50 -55.71 -35.32
N ASN A 1073 45.61 -56.70 -35.21
CA ASN A 1073 45.03 -57.41 -36.35
C ASN A 1073 43.51 -57.51 -36.20
N GLY A 1074 42.78 -56.55 -36.76
CA GLY A 1074 41.33 -56.44 -36.56
C GLY A 1074 40.99 -56.03 -35.12
N THR A 1075 40.03 -56.71 -34.49
CA THR A 1075 39.70 -56.50 -33.05
C THR A 1075 40.70 -57.16 -32.11
N ASP A 1076 41.58 -58.02 -32.63
CA ASP A 1076 42.52 -58.82 -31.85
C ASP A 1076 43.93 -58.21 -31.83
N SER A 1077 44.66 -58.43 -30.73
CA SER A 1077 46.06 -57.99 -30.57
C SER A 1077 47.01 -59.18 -30.62
N ILE A 1078 48.12 -59.04 -31.35
CA ILE A 1078 49.20 -60.03 -31.38
C ILE A 1078 50.33 -59.53 -30.49
N LEU A 1079 50.54 -60.20 -29.37
CA LEU A 1079 51.64 -59.98 -28.45
C LEU A 1079 52.80 -60.93 -28.78
N SER A 1080 53.95 -60.35 -29.13
CA SER A 1080 55.21 -61.06 -29.33
C SER A 1080 56.18 -60.80 -28.18
N PHE A 1081 56.62 -61.85 -27.48
CA PHE A 1081 57.57 -61.75 -26.37
C PHE A 1081 58.50 -62.96 -26.27
N TYR A 1082 59.62 -62.79 -25.57
CA TYR A 1082 60.64 -63.80 -25.31
C TYR A 1082 61.12 -63.71 -23.86
N ALA A 1083 61.76 -64.76 -23.36
CA ALA A 1083 62.33 -64.81 -22.01
C ALA A 1083 63.84 -65.02 -22.08
N VAL A 1084 64.60 -64.14 -21.41
CA VAL A 1084 66.07 -64.21 -21.35
C VAL A 1084 66.48 -64.95 -20.08
N LEU A 1085 67.50 -65.79 -20.17
CA LEU A 1085 68.02 -66.49 -18.99
C LEU A 1085 68.70 -65.50 -18.03
N PRO A 1086 68.50 -65.61 -16.70
CA PRO A 1086 69.12 -64.71 -15.72
C PRO A 1086 70.65 -64.67 -15.76
N SER A 1087 71.31 -65.77 -16.16
CA SER A 1087 72.76 -65.82 -16.41
C SER A 1087 73.23 -65.04 -17.65
N GLY A 1088 72.33 -64.54 -18.49
CA GLY A 1088 72.62 -63.70 -19.66
C GLY A 1088 73.16 -64.44 -20.89
N SER A 1089 73.17 -65.79 -20.88
CA SER A 1089 73.76 -66.63 -21.94
C SER A 1089 72.73 -67.50 -22.66
N GLY A 1090 71.66 -66.88 -23.18
CA GLY A 1090 70.67 -67.52 -24.04
C GLY A 1090 69.23 -67.09 -23.74
N SER A 1091 68.29 -67.71 -24.46
CA SER A 1091 66.84 -67.49 -24.31
C SER A 1091 66.08 -68.79 -24.05
N LEU A 1092 64.94 -68.69 -23.34
CA LEU A 1092 64.08 -69.85 -23.08
C LEU A 1092 63.44 -70.32 -24.39
N PRO A 1093 63.40 -71.64 -24.69
CA PRO A 1093 62.84 -72.12 -25.96
C PRO A 1093 61.37 -71.74 -26.13
N SER A 1094 60.97 -71.39 -27.36
CA SER A 1094 59.60 -70.99 -27.70
C SER A 1094 58.55 -72.05 -27.37
N SER A 1095 58.90 -73.35 -27.47
CA SER A 1095 58.03 -74.46 -27.11
C SER A 1095 57.66 -74.49 -25.62
N VAL A 1096 58.58 -74.09 -24.75
CA VAL A 1096 58.36 -74.04 -23.30
C VAL A 1096 57.46 -72.87 -22.94
N LEU A 1097 57.74 -71.70 -23.53
CA LEU A 1097 56.91 -70.51 -23.36
C LEU A 1097 55.49 -70.75 -23.86
N ALA A 1098 55.31 -71.37 -25.03
CA ALA A 1098 54.00 -71.70 -25.57
C ALA A 1098 53.22 -72.65 -24.64
N THR A 1099 53.89 -73.67 -24.08
CA THR A 1099 53.27 -74.65 -23.17
C THR A 1099 52.73 -74.00 -21.91
N ILE A 1100 53.55 -73.17 -21.25
CA ILE A 1100 53.16 -72.42 -20.04
C ILE A 1100 52.00 -71.46 -20.34
N PHE A 1101 52.01 -70.85 -21.52
CA PHE A 1101 50.98 -69.89 -21.91
C PHE A 1101 49.64 -70.57 -22.19
N THR A 1102 49.65 -71.75 -22.82
CA THR A 1102 48.43 -72.50 -23.12
C THR A 1102 47.72 -73.11 -21.91
N SER A 1103 48.41 -73.25 -20.77
CA SER A 1103 47.81 -73.85 -19.57
C SER A 1103 46.98 -72.88 -18.70
N GLN A 1104 46.92 -71.58 -19.03
CA GLN A 1104 46.50 -70.56 -18.06
C GLN A 1104 45.42 -69.54 -18.50
N GLN A 1105 44.79 -69.56 -19.69
CA GLN A 1105 43.75 -68.54 -19.99
C GLN A 1105 42.60 -68.98 -20.92
N ASP A 1106 41.37 -68.56 -20.55
CA ASP A 1106 40.11 -68.77 -21.26
C ASP A 1106 39.86 -67.80 -22.46
N ASN A 1107 40.75 -66.83 -22.70
CA ASN A 1107 40.54 -65.74 -23.69
C ASN A 1107 41.59 -65.66 -24.82
N ILE A 1108 42.30 -66.75 -25.12
CA ILE A 1108 43.33 -66.80 -26.17
C ILE A 1108 42.78 -67.50 -27.42
N LEU A 1109 42.96 -66.88 -28.59
CA LEU A 1109 42.51 -67.43 -29.88
C LEU A 1109 43.50 -68.44 -30.48
N SER A 1110 44.80 -68.16 -30.39
CA SER A 1110 45.87 -69.05 -30.89
C SER A 1110 47.25 -68.63 -30.39
N VAL A 1111 48.15 -69.60 -30.27
CA VAL A 1111 49.60 -69.42 -30.08
C VAL A 1111 50.30 -70.10 -31.26
N THR A 1112 51.19 -69.44 -31.97
CA THR A 1112 51.90 -70.08 -33.10
C THR A 1112 52.98 -71.03 -32.60
N SER A 1113 52.79 -72.33 -32.82
CA SER A 1113 53.87 -73.31 -32.89
C SER A 1113 53.71 -74.12 -34.17
N GLU A 1114 54.66 -74.05 -35.10
CA GLU A 1114 54.99 -75.21 -35.95
C GLU A 1114 56.30 -75.04 -36.73
N LEU A 1115 56.95 -76.20 -36.92
CA LEU A 1115 58.13 -76.48 -37.73
C LEU A 1115 57.88 -76.20 -39.23
N GLU A 1116 58.94 -75.86 -39.96
CA GLU A 1116 59.00 -75.62 -41.41
C GLU A 1116 58.39 -76.76 -42.27
N ASN A 1117 57.85 -76.46 -43.47
CA ASN A 1117 58.55 -76.53 -44.78
C ASN A 1117 57.58 -76.45 -46.00
N PRO A 1118 58.06 -76.33 -47.26
CA PRO A 1118 57.56 -75.34 -48.21
C PRO A 1118 56.99 -75.97 -49.49
N GLY A 1119 56.38 -75.13 -50.32
CA GLY A 1119 56.32 -75.38 -51.76
C GLY A 1119 55.04 -76.04 -52.28
N GLU A 1120 54.46 -75.33 -53.25
CA GLU A 1120 53.56 -75.81 -54.29
C GLU A 1120 52.09 -76.07 -53.89
N SER A 1121 51.31 -75.03 -54.18
CA SER A 1121 49.88 -75.05 -54.43
C SER A 1121 49.41 -76.29 -55.19
N ILE A 1122 48.55 -77.10 -54.58
CA ILE A 1122 47.72 -78.08 -55.28
C ILE A 1122 46.26 -77.89 -54.86
N SER A 1123 45.42 -77.81 -55.88
CA SER A 1123 44.00 -77.55 -55.87
C SER A 1123 43.18 -78.64 -55.20
N SER A 1124 41.98 -78.22 -54.80
CA SER A 1124 40.83 -78.99 -54.36
C SER A 1124 40.61 -80.35 -55.03
N SER A 1125 40.13 -81.28 -54.19
CA SER A 1125 39.27 -82.44 -54.48
C SER A 1125 39.83 -83.82 -54.10
N GLN A 1126 40.46 -83.96 -52.93
CA GLN A 1126 40.59 -85.24 -52.24
C GLN A 1126 40.48 -85.09 -50.70
N THR A 1127 39.27 -84.93 -50.18
CA THR A 1127 38.88 -85.80 -49.06
C THR A 1127 38.69 -87.19 -49.67
N PRO A 1128 39.28 -88.27 -49.12
CA PRO A 1128 38.80 -89.60 -49.44
C PRO A 1128 37.34 -89.63 -48.97
N ALA A 1129 36.40 -89.81 -49.90
CA ALA A 1129 35.08 -90.26 -49.53
C ALA A 1129 35.28 -91.61 -48.83
N LEU A 1130 35.21 -91.61 -47.49
CA LEU A 1130 35.22 -92.84 -46.74
C LEU A 1130 34.07 -93.67 -47.29
N THR A 1131 34.42 -94.78 -47.93
CA THR A 1131 33.41 -95.73 -48.38
C THR A 1131 32.58 -96.14 -47.17
N PRO A 1132 31.31 -96.55 -47.35
CA PRO A 1132 30.46 -97.00 -46.24
C PRO A 1132 31.13 -98.05 -45.33
N THR A 1133 32.11 -98.77 -45.87
CA THR A 1133 32.97 -99.74 -45.17
C THR A 1133 34.01 -99.10 -44.23
N GLN A 1134 34.50 -97.90 -44.50
CA GLN A 1134 35.48 -97.20 -43.66
C GLN A 1134 34.83 -96.43 -42.49
N THR A 1135 33.54 -96.09 -42.59
CA THR A 1135 32.77 -95.52 -41.48
C THR A 1135 32.52 -96.52 -40.34
N GLN A 1136 32.62 -97.82 -40.62
CA GLN A 1136 32.34 -98.89 -39.67
C GLN A 1136 33.55 -99.29 -38.80
N ASN A 1137 34.75 -98.75 -39.05
CA ASN A 1137 35.97 -99.07 -38.29
C ASN A 1137 36.53 -97.88 -37.49
N ILE A 1138 35.73 -96.83 -37.24
CA ILE A 1138 36.13 -95.74 -36.33
C ILE A 1138 36.04 -96.25 -34.90
N VAL A 1139 37.21 -96.52 -34.32
CA VAL A 1139 37.37 -96.81 -32.90
C VAL A 1139 37.35 -95.47 -32.16
N ALA A 1140 36.28 -95.23 -31.40
CA ALA A 1140 36.26 -94.15 -30.41
C ALA A 1140 37.21 -94.54 -29.26
N ILE A 1141 38.43 -94.01 -29.27
CA ILE A 1141 39.36 -94.17 -28.16
C ILE A 1141 39.00 -93.11 -27.11
N THR A 1142 38.35 -93.54 -26.04
CA THR A 1142 38.15 -92.72 -24.83
C THR A 1142 39.42 -92.76 -23.99
N ILE A 1143 40.25 -91.71 -24.08
CA ILE A 1143 41.40 -91.52 -23.19
C ILE A 1143 40.96 -90.62 -22.04
N PHE A 1144 40.83 -91.18 -20.84
CA PHE A 1144 40.66 -90.41 -19.61
C PHE A 1144 42.04 -89.97 -19.09
N ASN A 1145 42.28 -88.65 -18.98
CA ASN A 1145 43.20 -88.14 -17.96
C ASN A 1145 42.96 -86.65 -17.61
N PHE A 1146 43.06 -86.37 -16.31
CA PHE A 1146 42.84 -85.18 -15.46
C PHE A 1146 43.38 -83.84 -16.02
N LYS A 1147 42.76 -82.66 -15.85
CA LYS A 1147 42.03 -82.06 -14.71
C LYS A 1147 40.94 -81.08 -15.21
N SER A 1148 39.68 -81.32 -14.80
CA SER A 1148 38.75 -80.30 -14.28
C SER A 1148 37.60 -81.02 -13.56
N ALA A 1149 37.93 -81.52 -12.38
CA ALA A 1149 37.03 -81.54 -11.23
C ALA A 1149 37.84 -80.96 -10.06
N LYS A 1150 37.30 -79.90 -9.46
CA LYS A 1150 37.93 -78.83 -8.66
C LYS A 1150 38.79 -77.85 -9.44
#